data_AF-A0A4U9I022-F1
#
_entry.id   AF-A0A4U9I022-F1
#
_cell.length_a   1.000
_cell.length_b   1.000
_cell.length_c   1.000
_cell.angle_alpha   90.00
_cell.angle_beta   90.00
_cell.angle_gamma   90.00
#
_symmetry.space_group_name_H-M   'P 1'
#
loop_
_entity.id
_entity.type
_entity.pdbx_description
1 polymer ?
#
loop_
_entity_poly.entity_id
_entity_poly.type
_entity_poly.pdbx_seq_one_letter_code
_entity_poly.pdbx_strand_id
1 'polypeptide(L)'
;MPAPSPGGCCRGLTSWWADGAELVGLGGFTSIVGRRGEATAEKSPVPVTSGNSLTTYAGYKALLQIQSWLDIQADREPVAIVGYPGSICLALSRLLLAQGFSLHLLHRPGHERAELLSHLPEQYHSQVTLTGDAGELYARCKLFIAATSAGGVIDPARLQPGSIFIDVALPRDIQADTRPDRDDILIIDGGCVTASDAVKLGGESLNVTIKQQMNGCMAETIVLALENRRENFSLGRYLAPEKVLEIGEIAERHGFFAYPLASYGERIDRQTVSHLKRYYHHEIYAGERGEATQNSSRLAFVDAIIAQEPAREDTLDRYHQYVNPMMVDFLKLQHCDNVFRHAAGTQLFTGEGEAFLDMVAGYGCLNLGHNPQPVVDALKSYLDAQGPNFIQYISVPEQTAKLAEVLCHLAPGKMGRVFFSNSGTEAVEAAMKIAKAATGKPGIVYLQNSYHGKTLGALSITGRDKHRRYFKPLLEAMVETPFGDLDALRQALTRDDIGAVMIEPIQGEGGVHIPPEGYLQAVQQLCRQHGVLLMVDEVQTGLGRTGKLFACEWEGIEPDVLMLSKSLSGGLIPIGATLCRADIWQQAYGTADRFLVHSSTYGGGNVASVVALSALREILAQDLAGHAERMGAYFKQALSEVAARYPFVAEIRGRGLMLGIQFDQTFAGAVSASAREFATRLPGDWHTTWKFLPDPVQAHLRAAMERMEQSLGEMFCMKFVTKLCQDHKILTFITANSSTVIRIQPPLIISKAEIDRFVTAFAAVCDELSTFLK
;
A
#
# COMPACT_ATOMS: atom_id res chain seq x y z
N MET A 1 -46.09 13.68 22.79
CA MET A 1 -46.96 12.53 23.15
C MET A 1 -46.94 12.37 24.66
N PRO A 2 -48.04 11.99 25.34
CA PRO A 2 -48.00 11.70 26.77
C PRO A 2 -47.13 10.45 27.02
N ALA A 3 -46.35 10.45 28.10
CA ALA A 3 -45.53 9.30 28.48
C ALA A 3 -46.41 8.06 28.68
N PRO A 4 -46.03 6.88 28.15
CA PRO A 4 -46.81 5.67 28.32
C PRO A 4 -46.91 5.33 29.80
N SER A 5 -48.13 5.04 30.28
CA SER A 5 -48.33 4.58 31.65
C SER A 5 -47.52 3.28 31.90
N PRO A 6 -47.00 3.05 33.12
CA PRO A 6 -46.18 1.88 33.44
C PRO A 6 -46.84 0.51 33.11
N GLY A 7 -48.18 0.47 32.96
CA GLY A 7 -48.93 -0.75 32.60
C GLY A 7 -48.80 -1.20 31.14
N GLY A 8 -48.34 -0.34 30.22
CA GLY A 8 -48.23 -0.68 28.79
C GLY A 8 -47.03 -1.56 28.43
N CYS A 9 -45.89 -1.37 29.09
CA CYS A 9 -44.64 -2.07 28.76
C CYS A 9 -44.65 -3.56 29.18
N CYS A 10 -45.33 -3.89 30.29
CA CYS A 10 -45.40 -5.28 30.78
C CYS A 10 -46.23 -6.18 29.86
N ARG A 11 -47.25 -5.66 29.15
CA ARG A 11 -48.06 -6.46 28.21
C ARG A 11 -47.24 -7.00 27.02
N GLY A 12 -46.29 -6.22 26.51
CA GLY A 12 -45.40 -6.66 25.42
C GLY A 12 -44.45 -7.79 25.85
N LEU A 13 -43.88 -7.68 27.05
CA LEU A 13 -43.01 -8.72 27.62
C LEU A 13 -43.77 -10.03 27.86
N THR A 14 -45.02 -9.97 28.32
CA THR A 14 -45.88 -11.16 28.46
C THR A 14 -46.18 -11.82 27.12
N SER A 15 -46.38 -11.03 26.05
CA SER A 15 -46.56 -11.55 24.70
C SER A 15 -45.30 -12.27 24.20
N TRP A 16 -44.13 -11.63 24.30
CA TRP A 16 -42.88 -12.24 23.85
C TRP A 16 -42.52 -13.49 24.65
N TRP A 17 -42.81 -13.51 25.94
CA TRP A 17 -42.65 -14.72 26.75
C TRP A 17 -43.58 -15.85 26.29
N ALA A 18 -44.84 -15.55 25.95
CA ALA A 18 -45.76 -16.52 25.37
C ALA A 18 -45.29 -17.02 23.98
N ASP A 19 -44.59 -16.18 23.23
CA ASP A 19 -43.95 -16.52 21.95
C ASP A 19 -42.59 -17.23 22.12
N GLY A 20 -42.17 -17.52 23.36
CA GLY A 20 -40.98 -18.31 23.68
C GLY A 20 -39.70 -17.52 23.98
N ALA A 21 -39.78 -16.20 24.18
CA ALA A 21 -38.61 -15.41 24.58
C ALA A 21 -38.12 -15.78 25.99
N GLU A 22 -36.82 -16.03 26.11
CA GLU A 22 -36.17 -16.44 27.37
C GLU A 22 -35.34 -15.32 28.02
N LEU A 23 -35.07 -14.25 27.27
CA LEU A 23 -34.38 -13.03 27.69
C LEU A 23 -34.83 -11.87 26.80
N VAL A 24 -35.01 -10.67 27.38
CA VAL A 24 -35.38 -9.48 26.61
C VAL A 24 -34.45 -8.32 26.90
N GLY A 25 -33.86 -7.76 25.83
CA GLY A 25 -33.11 -6.50 25.88
C GLY A 25 -34.04 -5.30 25.87
N LEU A 26 -33.91 -4.40 26.84
CA LEU A 26 -34.71 -3.18 26.95
C LEU A 26 -34.14 -2.00 26.12
N GLY A 27 -32.84 -2.05 25.79
CA GLY A 27 -32.15 -1.02 25.01
C GLY A 27 -32.34 0.40 25.56
N GLY A 28 -32.56 1.38 24.66
CA GLY A 28 -32.77 2.79 25.02
C GLY A 28 -34.03 3.10 25.85
N PHE A 29 -34.95 2.14 26.02
CA PHE A 29 -36.19 2.34 26.80
C PHE A 29 -35.98 2.30 28.33
N THR A 30 -34.76 1.99 28.79
CA THR A 30 -34.43 1.74 30.20
C THR A 30 -34.52 2.98 31.10
N SER A 31 -34.20 4.17 30.56
CA SER A 31 -34.25 5.44 31.31
C SER A 31 -35.68 5.96 31.49
N ILE A 32 -36.61 5.59 30.60
CA ILE A 32 -37.95 6.17 30.50
C ILE A 32 -39.01 5.31 31.23
N VAL A 33 -38.86 3.98 31.31
CA VAL A 33 -40.02 3.10 31.57
C VAL A 33 -40.07 2.41 32.95
N GLY A 34 -39.07 2.54 33.83
CA GLY A 34 -39.23 1.92 35.16
C GLY A 34 -38.04 1.93 36.11
N ARG A 35 -37.53 3.09 36.50
CA ARG A 35 -36.37 3.20 37.43
C ARG A 35 -35.15 2.40 36.93
N ARG A 36 -34.66 2.68 35.72
CA ARG A 36 -33.49 2.00 35.12
C ARG A 36 -33.67 0.48 34.97
N GLY A 37 -34.90 0.08 34.61
CA GLY A 37 -35.29 -1.32 34.36
C GLY A 37 -35.69 -2.12 35.61
N GLU A 38 -35.49 -1.61 36.82
CA GLU A 38 -35.85 -2.31 38.07
C GLU A 38 -37.36 -2.56 38.17
N ALA A 39 -38.17 -1.52 37.97
CA ALA A 39 -39.64 -1.64 38.06
C ALA A 39 -40.25 -2.46 36.90
N THR A 40 -39.51 -2.60 35.79
CA THR A 40 -39.87 -3.48 34.68
C THR A 40 -39.54 -4.93 35.03
N ALA A 41 -38.35 -5.19 35.57
CA ALA A 41 -37.92 -6.51 36.00
C ALA A 41 -38.80 -7.09 37.11
N GLU A 42 -39.24 -6.27 38.07
CA GLU A 42 -40.18 -6.69 39.14
C GLU A 42 -41.51 -7.24 38.61
N LYS A 43 -41.93 -6.83 37.40
CA LYS A 43 -43.24 -7.15 36.80
C LYS A 43 -43.13 -8.00 35.54
N SER A 44 -41.92 -8.31 35.10
CA SER A 44 -41.68 -9.04 33.86
C SER A 44 -41.75 -10.55 34.10
N PRO A 45 -42.48 -11.31 33.26
CA PRO A 45 -42.47 -12.77 33.33
C PRO A 45 -41.19 -13.40 32.73
N VAL A 46 -40.36 -12.60 32.07
CA VAL A 46 -39.10 -13.01 31.43
C VAL A 46 -37.95 -12.13 31.95
N PRO A 47 -36.73 -12.66 32.17
CA PRO A 47 -35.57 -11.85 32.53
C PRO A 47 -35.31 -10.73 31.53
N VAL A 48 -34.84 -9.58 32.03
CA VAL A 48 -34.56 -8.40 31.20
C VAL A 48 -33.14 -7.88 31.42
N THR A 49 -32.54 -7.36 30.36
CA THR A 49 -31.28 -6.62 30.46
C THR A 49 -31.39 -5.20 29.92
N SER A 50 -30.67 -4.26 30.53
CA SER A 50 -30.65 -2.87 30.07
C SER A 50 -29.64 -2.62 28.94
N GLY A 51 -28.59 -3.43 28.83
CA GLY A 51 -27.48 -3.16 27.92
C GLY A 51 -26.40 -2.23 28.47
N ASN A 52 -26.59 -1.68 29.67
CA ASN A 52 -25.71 -0.62 30.18
C ASN A 52 -24.32 -1.13 30.55
N SER A 53 -24.15 -2.39 30.97
CA SER A 53 -22.82 -2.86 31.40
C SER A 53 -21.87 -3.02 30.21
N LEU A 54 -22.30 -3.66 29.12
CA LEU A 54 -21.46 -3.78 27.93
C LEU A 54 -21.24 -2.43 27.25
N THR A 55 -22.23 -1.54 27.31
CA THR A 55 -22.09 -0.15 26.84
C THR A 55 -21.04 0.62 27.66
N THR A 56 -21.04 0.47 28.98
CA THR A 56 -19.99 1.01 29.88
C THR A 56 -18.63 0.40 29.54
N TYR A 57 -18.56 -0.91 29.31
CA TYR A 57 -17.32 -1.61 28.97
C TYR A 57 -16.71 -1.09 27.65
N ALA A 58 -17.54 -0.91 26.61
CA ALA A 58 -17.11 -0.36 25.33
C ALA A 58 -16.50 1.04 25.49
N GLY A 59 -17.18 1.93 26.21
CA GLY A 59 -16.69 3.29 26.47
C GLY A 59 -15.40 3.30 27.30
N TYR A 60 -15.30 2.42 28.29
CA TYR A 60 -14.10 2.24 29.11
C TYR A 60 -12.90 1.78 28.28
N LYS A 61 -13.08 0.74 27.44
CA LYS A 61 -12.03 0.21 26.57
C LYS A 61 -11.62 1.21 25.49
N ALA A 62 -12.56 1.98 24.95
CA ALA A 62 -12.25 3.06 24.02
C ALA A 62 -11.31 4.10 24.66
N LEU A 63 -11.57 4.49 25.90
CA LEU A 63 -10.70 5.43 26.62
C LEU A 63 -9.31 4.86 26.87
N LEU A 64 -9.20 3.62 27.34
CA LEU A 64 -7.90 2.97 27.55
C LEU A 64 -7.11 2.80 26.23
N GLN A 65 -7.81 2.54 25.12
CA GLN A 65 -7.18 2.45 23.82
C GLN A 65 -6.61 3.80 23.38
N ILE A 66 -7.36 4.88 23.60
CA ILE A 66 -6.90 6.26 23.34
C ILE A 66 -5.75 6.63 24.25
N GLN A 67 -5.80 6.27 25.54
CA GLN A 67 -4.71 6.45 26.48
C GLN A 67 -3.42 5.79 25.95
N SER A 68 -3.52 4.55 25.47
CA SER A 68 -2.39 3.83 24.89
C SER A 68 -1.90 4.47 23.59
N TRP A 69 -2.79 4.88 22.69
CA TRP A 69 -2.40 5.45 21.40
C TRP A 69 -1.77 6.84 21.54
N LEU A 70 -2.20 7.63 22.53
CA LEU A 70 -1.69 8.95 22.80
C LEU A 70 -0.63 9.01 23.91
N ASP A 71 -0.19 7.88 24.48
CA ASP A 71 0.81 7.86 25.56
C ASP A 71 0.42 8.70 26.80
N ILE A 72 -0.88 8.69 27.17
CA ILE A 72 -1.42 9.51 28.26
C ILE A 72 -1.14 8.86 29.62
N GLN A 73 -0.59 9.64 30.55
CA GLN A 73 -0.41 9.23 31.94
C GLN A 73 -1.69 9.50 32.74
N ALA A 74 -2.29 8.46 33.31
CA ALA A 74 -3.61 8.53 33.95
C ALA A 74 -3.66 9.51 35.15
N ASP A 75 -2.56 9.63 35.88
CA ASP A 75 -2.43 10.50 37.05
C ASP A 75 -2.29 12.00 36.71
N ARG A 76 -1.99 12.34 35.45
CA ARG A 76 -1.73 13.72 35.02
C ARG A 76 -2.85 14.34 34.22
N GLU A 77 -3.68 13.54 33.56
CA GLU A 77 -4.74 14.05 32.68
C GLU A 77 -6.14 13.81 33.29
N PRO A 78 -6.89 14.87 33.62
CA PRO A 78 -8.24 14.72 34.12
C PRO A 78 -9.23 14.31 33.02
N VAL A 79 -10.12 13.37 33.32
CA VAL A 79 -11.21 12.94 32.42
C VAL A 79 -12.52 13.58 32.84
N ALA A 80 -13.19 14.26 31.91
CA ALA A 80 -14.55 14.76 32.12
C ALA A 80 -15.58 13.65 31.88
N ILE A 81 -16.40 13.36 32.89
CA ILE A 81 -17.55 12.44 32.78
C ILE A 81 -18.85 13.26 32.79
N VAL A 82 -19.58 13.20 31.69
CA VAL A 82 -20.80 13.97 31.46
C VAL A 82 -22.03 13.09 31.65
N GLY A 83 -22.85 13.41 32.67
CA GLY A 83 -24.06 12.62 33.00
C GLY A 83 -24.02 11.95 34.37
N TYR A 84 -23.10 12.34 35.26
CA TYR A 84 -23.01 11.79 36.61
C TYR A 84 -24.19 12.22 37.51
N PRO A 85 -24.75 11.35 38.38
CA PRO A 85 -24.43 9.94 38.64
C PRO A 85 -25.39 8.98 37.90
N GLY A 86 -25.49 9.08 36.57
CA GLY A 86 -26.13 8.08 35.72
C GLY A 86 -25.46 6.71 35.81
N SER A 87 -26.17 5.62 35.53
CA SER A 87 -25.67 4.24 35.70
C SER A 87 -24.38 3.97 34.93
N ILE A 88 -24.33 4.36 33.66
CA ILE A 88 -23.14 4.22 32.81
C ILE A 88 -22.00 5.10 33.34
N CYS A 89 -22.27 6.40 33.56
CA CYS A 89 -21.27 7.34 34.04
C CYS A 89 -20.70 6.99 35.42
N LEU A 90 -21.53 6.53 36.35
CA LEU A 90 -21.12 6.12 37.69
C LEU A 90 -20.21 4.88 37.65
N ALA A 91 -20.55 3.90 36.81
CA ALA A 91 -19.72 2.71 36.60
C ALA A 91 -18.38 3.07 35.93
N LEU A 92 -18.40 3.92 34.90
CA LEU A 92 -17.20 4.49 34.28
C LEU A 92 -16.33 5.23 35.31
N SER A 93 -16.94 6.06 36.18
CA SER A 93 -16.19 6.77 37.22
C SER A 93 -15.41 5.79 38.10
N ARG A 94 -16.06 4.72 38.58
CA ARG A 94 -15.42 3.72 39.45
C ARG A 94 -14.30 2.96 38.73
N LEU A 95 -14.51 2.57 37.48
CA LEU A 95 -13.50 1.88 36.67
C LEU A 95 -12.28 2.75 36.40
N LEU A 96 -12.48 4.02 36.03
CA LEU A 96 -11.39 4.95 35.70
C LEU A 96 -10.62 5.40 36.96
N LEU A 97 -11.32 5.63 38.08
CA LEU A 97 -10.67 5.92 39.37
C LEU A 97 -9.78 4.76 39.83
N ALA A 98 -10.21 3.51 39.60
CA ALA A 98 -9.39 2.33 39.88
C ALA A 98 -8.14 2.22 38.99
N GLN A 99 -8.12 2.88 37.83
CA GLN A 99 -6.97 2.99 36.93
C GLN A 99 -6.08 4.22 37.23
N GLY A 100 -6.41 5.01 38.26
CA GLY A 100 -5.61 6.16 38.69
C GLY A 100 -5.97 7.49 38.02
N PHE A 101 -7.07 7.58 37.27
CA PHE A 101 -7.51 8.84 36.67
C PHE A 101 -8.12 9.79 37.69
N SER A 102 -7.81 11.09 37.56
CA SER A 102 -8.60 12.14 38.20
C SER A 102 -9.82 12.50 37.34
N LEU A 103 -10.98 12.75 37.96
CA LEU A 103 -12.24 12.91 37.24
C LEU A 103 -12.93 14.25 37.52
N HIS A 104 -13.45 14.86 36.46
CA HIS A 104 -14.39 15.97 36.53
C HIS A 104 -15.79 15.48 36.21
N LEU A 105 -16.65 15.42 37.21
CA LEU A 105 -17.98 14.83 37.10
C LEU A 105 -19.03 15.93 36.94
N LEU A 106 -19.59 16.04 35.72
CA LEU A 106 -20.71 16.95 35.46
C LEU A 106 -22.01 16.33 35.93
N HIS A 107 -22.67 17.03 36.84
CA HIS A 107 -23.97 16.65 37.40
C HIS A 107 -25.04 17.70 37.10
N ARG A 108 -26.32 17.31 37.25
CA ARG A 108 -27.42 18.27 37.13
C ARG A 108 -27.46 19.22 38.34
N PRO A 109 -27.81 20.51 38.16
CA PRO A 109 -28.01 21.44 39.25
C PRO A 109 -29.03 20.92 40.29
N GLY A 110 -28.83 21.26 41.57
CA GLY A 110 -29.78 20.95 42.65
C GLY A 110 -29.52 19.70 43.48
N HIS A 111 -28.42 18.97 43.24
CA HIS A 111 -27.97 17.88 44.13
C HIS A 111 -26.91 18.38 45.12
N GLU A 112 -26.94 17.88 46.35
CA GLU A 112 -25.94 18.22 47.36
C GLU A 112 -24.63 17.48 47.12
N ARG A 113 -23.49 18.13 47.42
CA ARG A 113 -22.16 17.54 47.24
C ARG A 113 -21.98 16.23 48.02
N ALA A 114 -22.50 16.18 49.25
CA ALA A 114 -22.40 14.99 50.10
C ALA A 114 -23.16 13.79 49.50
N GLU A 115 -24.35 14.03 48.92
CA GLU A 115 -25.13 13.01 48.22
C GLU A 115 -24.37 12.47 47.00
N LEU A 116 -23.83 13.36 46.17
CA LEU A 116 -23.09 12.99 44.96
C LEU A 116 -21.82 12.18 45.25
N LEU A 117 -21.09 12.52 46.31
CA LEU A 117 -19.88 11.79 46.72
C LEU A 117 -20.21 10.44 47.38
N SER A 118 -21.38 10.29 48.00
CA SER A 118 -21.79 9.04 48.66
C SER A 118 -21.88 7.84 47.70
N HIS A 119 -22.01 8.08 46.40
CA HIS A 119 -22.01 7.02 45.37
C HIS A 119 -20.62 6.45 45.06
N LEU A 120 -19.55 7.10 45.51
CA LEU A 120 -18.17 6.70 45.30
C LEU A 120 -17.51 6.30 46.64
N PRO A 121 -16.61 5.29 46.64
CA PRO A 121 -15.79 4.97 47.81
C PRO A 121 -14.99 6.19 48.31
N GLU A 122 -14.90 6.37 49.63
CA GLU A 122 -14.23 7.53 50.27
C GLU A 122 -12.80 7.74 49.79
N GLN A 123 -12.07 6.65 49.52
CA GLN A 123 -10.68 6.69 49.03
C GLN A 123 -10.50 7.45 47.70
N TYR A 124 -11.57 7.63 46.93
CA TYR A 124 -11.53 8.32 45.63
C TYR A 124 -12.02 9.77 45.71
N HIS A 125 -12.54 10.23 46.86
CA HIS A 125 -13.13 11.57 46.97
C HIS A 125 -12.15 12.70 46.66
N SER A 126 -10.86 12.50 46.93
CA SER A 126 -9.79 13.47 46.62
C SER A 126 -9.44 13.55 45.13
N GLN A 127 -9.82 12.55 44.32
CA GLN A 127 -9.53 12.46 42.89
C GLN A 127 -10.68 13.02 42.03
N VAL A 128 -11.76 13.49 42.66
CA VAL A 128 -13.01 13.86 42.01
C VAL A 128 -13.33 15.35 42.21
N THR A 129 -13.55 16.04 41.10
CA THR A 129 -14.11 17.39 41.09
C THR A 129 -15.55 17.33 40.56
N LEU A 130 -16.51 17.81 41.36
CA LEU A 130 -17.92 17.92 40.95
C LEU A 130 -18.19 19.31 40.37
N THR A 131 -18.87 19.37 39.23
CA THR A 131 -19.31 20.63 38.62
C THR A 131 -20.74 20.50 38.09
N GLY A 132 -21.49 21.61 38.16
CA GLY A 132 -22.81 21.75 37.54
C GLY A 132 -22.78 22.51 36.21
N ASP A 133 -21.60 22.97 35.77
CA ASP A 133 -21.42 23.77 34.57
C ASP A 133 -20.49 23.07 33.56
N ALA A 134 -21.03 22.73 32.39
CA ALA A 134 -20.25 22.15 31.30
C ALA A 134 -19.17 23.12 30.79
N GLY A 135 -19.37 24.43 30.97
CA GLY A 135 -18.42 25.49 30.65
C GLY A 135 -17.04 25.28 31.28
N GLU A 136 -17.00 24.84 32.54
CA GLU A 136 -15.76 24.60 33.29
C GLU A 136 -14.96 23.42 32.74
N LEU A 137 -15.64 22.44 32.14
CA LEU A 137 -15.00 21.25 31.59
C LEU A 137 -14.15 21.57 30.35
N TYR A 138 -14.66 22.44 29.47
CA TYR A 138 -13.94 22.83 28.25
C TYR A 138 -12.58 23.46 28.53
N ALA A 139 -12.39 24.11 29.68
CA ALA A 139 -11.12 24.72 30.05
C ALA A 139 -10.16 23.74 30.75
N ARG A 140 -10.67 22.64 31.31
CA ARG A 140 -9.94 21.81 32.27
C ARG A 140 -9.63 20.39 31.78
N CYS A 141 -10.36 19.90 30.79
CA CYS A 141 -10.21 18.53 30.29
C CYS A 141 -10.05 18.52 28.77
N LYS A 142 -9.21 17.61 28.28
CA LYS A 142 -9.16 17.23 26.85
C LYS A 142 -9.81 15.88 26.59
N LEU A 143 -9.92 15.03 27.60
CA LEU A 143 -10.63 13.75 27.51
C LEU A 143 -12.04 13.89 28.08
N PHE A 144 -13.02 13.49 27.28
CA PHE A 144 -14.43 13.51 27.64
C PHE A 144 -15.05 12.15 27.36
N ILE A 145 -15.92 11.70 28.27
CA ILE A 145 -16.82 10.58 28.06
C ILE A 145 -18.22 10.97 28.54
N ALA A 146 -19.22 10.80 27.67
CA ALA A 146 -20.57 11.29 27.92
C ALA A 146 -21.61 10.20 27.74
N ALA A 147 -22.52 10.10 28.71
CA ALA A 147 -23.69 9.24 28.60
C ALA A 147 -24.90 9.89 29.30
N THR A 148 -25.68 10.69 28.57
CA THR A 148 -26.91 11.30 29.08
C THR A 148 -28.17 10.84 28.35
N SER A 149 -29.32 11.07 28.98
CA SER A 149 -30.63 10.82 28.40
C SER A 149 -31.22 12.02 27.65
N ALA A 150 -30.52 13.17 27.67
CA ALA A 150 -31.02 14.42 27.11
C ALA A 150 -30.45 14.68 25.70
N GLY A 151 -29.22 14.25 25.45
CA GLY A 151 -28.47 14.55 24.22
C GLY A 151 -28.04 16.02 24.14
N GLY A 152 -27.08 16.33 23.27
CA GLY A 152 -26.66 17.71 22.97
C GLY A 152 -26.16 18.51 24.17
N VAL A 153 -25.41 17.88 25.08
CA VAL A 153 -24.86 18.51 26.29
C VAL A 153 -23.52 19.21 26.01
N ILE A 154 -22.79 18.77 24.99
CA ILE A 154 -21.43 19.23 24.69
C ILE A 154 -21.38 19.87 23.30
N ASP A 155 -20.86 21.09 23.24
CA ASP A 155 -20.66 21.86 22.01
C ASP A 155 -19.27 21.58 21.42
N PRO A 156 -19.16 20.95 20.23
CA PRO A 156 -17.87 20.64 19.63
C PRO A 156 -17.05 21.89 19.27
N ALA A 157 -17.70 23.05 19.07
CA ALA A 157 -17.00 24.30 18.78
C ALA A 157 -16.20 24.82 19.98
N ARG A 158 -16.57 24.41 21.20
CA ARG A 158 -15.94 24.85 22.46
C ARG A 158 -14.85 23.92 22.96
N LEU A 159 -14.69 22.75 22.34
CA LEU A 159 -13.61 21.81 22.67
C LEU A 159 -12.23 22.38 22.29
N GLN A 160 -11.26 22.17 23.17
CA GLN A 160 -9.87 22.59 22.92
C GLN A 160 -9.25 21.77 21.77
N PRO A 161 -8.29 22.32 21.02
CA PRO A 161 -7.45 21.51 20.15
C PRO A 161 -6.81 20.33 20.90
N GLY A 162 -6.87 19.15 20.29
CA GLY A 162 -6.48 17.88 20.86
C GLY A 162 -7.59 17.18 21.66
N SER A 163 -8.77 17.76 21.82
CA SER A 163 -9.82 17.10 22.62
C SER A 163 -10.33 15.82 21.96
N ILE A 164 -10.56 14.80 22.79
CA ILE A 164 -11.19 13.54 22.41
C ILE A 164 -12.48 13.36 23.20
N PHE A 165 -13.57 13.17 22.47
CA PHE A 165 -14.91 13.02 23.00
C PHE A 165 -15.46 11.63 22.70
N ILE A 166 -15.61 10.80 23.72
CA ILE A 166 -16.20 9.46 23.63
C ILE A 166 -17.69 9.58 23.91
N ASP A 167 -18.50 9.58 22.86
CA ASP A 167 -19.95 9.69 22.94
C ASP A 167 -20.57 8.29 23.09
N VAL A 168 -21.07 8.01 24.29
CA VAL A 168 -21.68 6.72 24.63
C VAL A 168 -23.21 6.79 24.50
N ALA A 169 -23.79 7.98 24.33
CA ALA A 169 -25.22 8.20 24.38
C ALA A 169 -25.93 8.02 23.02
N LEU A 170 -27.21 7.63 23.11
CA LEU A 170 -28.19 7.69 22.03
C LEU A 170 -29.50 8.27 22.61
N PRO A 171 -29.93 9.49 22.22
CA PRO A 171 -29.31 10.40 21.25
C PRO A 171 -27.93 10.91 21.71
N ARG A 172 -27.09 11.30 20.76
CA ARG A 172 -25.70 11.75 20.99
C ARG A 172 -25.62 12.92 21.95
N ASP A 173 -24.61 12.92 22.82
CA ASP A 173 -24.35 14.02 23.74
C ASP A 173 -23.62 15.19 23.09
N ILE A 174 -23.04 15.01 21.90
CA ILE A 174 -22.49 16.10 21.10
C ILE A 174 -23.61 16.89 20.39
N GLN A 175 -23.51 18.23 20.40
CA GLN A 175 -24.42 19.15 19.71
C GLN A 175 -24.12 19.21 18.20
N ALA A 176 -24.34 18.09 17.48
CA ALA A 176 -24.46 18.00 16.02
C ALA A 176 -24.59 16.53 15.60
N ASP A 177 -25.54 16.22 14.70
CA ASP A 177 -25.65 14.88 14.12
C ASP A 177 -24.58 14.59 13.05
N THR A 178 -23.86 15.61 12.59
CA THR A 178 -22.81 15.53 11.57
C THR A 178 -21.43 15.78 12.15
N ARG A 179 -20.40 15.18 11.53
CA ARG A 179 -19.00 15.39 11.90
C ARG A 179 -18.64 16.88 11.83
N PRO A 180 -18.02 17.47 12.87
CA PRO A 180 -17.56 18.86 12.83
C PRO A 180 -16.49 19.06 11.75
N ASP A 181 -16.46 20.23 11.12
CA ASP A 181 -15.40 20.63 10.20
C ASP A 181 -14.17 21.12 10.98
N ARG A 182 -13.55 20.19 11.71
CA ARG A 182 -12.36 20.40 12.56
C ARG A 182 -11.46 19.17 12.49
N ASP A 183 -10.18 19.38 12.21
CA ASP A 183 -9.16 18.31 12.13
C ASP A 183 -8.36 18.15 13.43
N ASP A 184 -8.63 19.00 14.43
CA ASP A 184 -7.90 19.09 15.68
C ASP A 184 -8.64 18.47 16.88
N ILE A 185 -9.83 17.90 16.69
CA ILE A 185 -10.59 17.16 17.71
C ILE A 185 -11.06 15.82 17.16
N LEU A 186 -11.41 14.88 18.04
CA LEU A 186 -11.98 13.59 17.65
C LEU A 186 -13.19 13.20 18.46
N ILE A 187 -14.22 12.77 17.75
CA ILE A 187 -15.45 12.23 18.34
C ILE A 187 -15.49 10.73 18.05
N ILE A 188 -15.65 9.93 19.10
CA ILE A 188 -15.65 8.47 19.05
C ILE A 188 -17.03 7.96 19.45
N ASP A 189 -17.53 6.97 18.72
CA ASP A 189 -18.76 6.24 19.03
C ASP A 189 -18.46 5.21 20.14
N GLY A 190 -18.56 5.65 21.40
CA GLY A 190 -18.10 4.91 22.57
C GLY A 190 -19.06 3.83 23.08
N GLY A 191 -20.33 3.87 22.69
CA GLY A 191 -21.36 2.91 23.13
C GLY A 191 -21.48 1.66 22.27
N CYS A 192 -20.50 1.38 21.40
CA CYS A 192 -20.59 0.36 20.37
C CYS A 192 -19.50 -0.71 20.51
N VAL A 193 -19.82 -1.92 20.05
CA VAL A 193 -18.87 -3.02 19.86
C VAL A 193 -18.83 -3.41 18.39
N THR A 194 -17.73 -4.01 17.95
CA THR A 194 -17.53 -4.52 16.59
C THR A 194 -17.44 -6.04 16.62
N ALA A 195 -18.29 -6.68 15.81
CA ALA A 195 -18.28 -8.11 15.60
C ALA A 195 -17.09 -8.52 14.71
N SER A 196 -16.40 -9.61 15.04
CA SER A 196 -15.33 -10.16 14.22
C SER A 196 -15.84 -10.85 12.95
N ASP A 197 -14.95 -11.15 12.01
CA ASP A 197 -15.28 -11.89 10.78
C ASP A 197 -15.85 -13.30 11.03
N ALA A 198 -15.61 -13.85 12.23
CA ALA A 198 -16.18 -15.12 12.68
C ALA A 198 -17.68 -15.01 13.02
N VAL A 199 -18.18 -13.81 13.33
CA VAL A 199 -19.58 -13.56 13.65
C VAL A 199 -20.35 -13.29 12.36
N LYS A 200 -21.20 -14.25 11.97
CA LYS A 200 -22.03 -14.15 10.76
C LYS A 200 -23.42 -13.63 11.09
N LEU A 201 -23.64 -12.33 10.87
CA LEU A 201 -24.96 -11.71 10.90
C LEU A 201 -25.57 -11.88 9.50
N GLY A 202 -26.58 -12.74 9.34
CA GLY A 202 -27.13 -13.10 8.03
C GLY A 202 -27.43 -11.90 7.12
N GLY A 203 -27.09 -12.02 5.82
CA GLY A 203 -27.23 -10.95 4.81
C GLY A 203 -25.97 -10.67 3.96
N GLU A 204 -24.84 -11.32 4.27
CA GLU A 204 -23.59 -11.21 3.51
C GLU A 204 -23.72 -11.83 2.10
N SER A 205 -24.05 -11.01 1.10
CA SER A 205 -23.85 -11.37 -0.31
C SER A 205 -23.14 -10.21 -1.02
N LEU A 206 -22.25 -10.54 -1.96
CA LEU A 206 -21.54 -9.61 -2.86
C LEU A 206 -20.41 -8.74 -2.26
N ASN A 207 -19.66 -9.20 -1.25
CA ASN A 207 -18.53 -8.42 -0.68
C ASN A 207 -18.92 -7.00 -0.21
N VAL A 208 -20.21 -6.75 0.02
CA VAL A 208 -20.65 -5.56 0.75
C VAL A 208 -20.56 -5.93 2.21
N THR A 209 -19.50 -5.49 2.88
CA THR A 209 -19.33 -5.65 4.32
C THR A 209 -20.53 -4.98 5.00
N ILE A 210 -21.45 -5.78 5.55
CA ILE A 210 -22.44 -5.27 6.52
C ILE A 210 -21.61 -4.62 7.63
N LYS A 211 -21.94 -3.39 8.03
CA LYS A 211 -21.24 -2.73 9.14
C LYS A 211 -21.25 -3.67 10.34
N GLN A 212 -20.09 -4.20 10.71
CA GLN A 212 -19.92 -5.13 11.84
C GLN A 212 -20.05 -4.42 13.20
N GLN A 213 -20.23 -3.09 13.20
CA GLN A 213 -20.42 -2.29 14.40
C GLN A 213 -21.88 -2.34 14.88
N MET A 214 -22.07 -2.61 16.17
CA MET A 214 -23.37 -2.77 16.83
C MET A 214 -23.39 -2.01 18.16
N ASN A 215 -24.56 -1.52 18.57
CA ASN A 215 -24.72 -0.92 19.90
C ASN A 215 -24.45 -1.95 21.00
N GLY A 216 -23.69 -1.56 22.03
CA GLY A 216 -23.36 -2.43 23.16
C GLY A 216 -24.59 -2.99 23.87
N CYS A 217 -25.70 -2.24 23.92
CA CYS A 217 -26.95 -2.69 24.52
C CYS A 217 -27.63 -3.86 23.78
N MET A 218 -27.48 -3.90 22.45
CA MET A 218 -27.95 -5.01 21.63
C MET A 218 -27.02 -6.22 21.77
N ALA A 219 -25.71 -5.98 21.68
CA ALA A 219 -24.70 -7.03 21.83
C ALA A 219 -24.77 -7.72 23.20
N GLU A 220 -25.07 -7.00 24.28
CA GLU A 220 -25.21 -7.59 25.62
C GLU A 220 -26.31 -8.65 25.67
N THR A 221 -27.44 -8.37 25.02
CA THR A 221 -28.57 -9.30 24.94
C THR A 221 -28.18 -10.56 24.15
N ILE A 222 -27.45 -10.38 23.05
CA ILE A 222 -26.94 -11.50 22.23
C ILE A 222 -25.95 -12.34 23.03
N VAL A 223 -24.99 -11.72 23.68
CA VAL A 223 -23.93 -12.40 24.43
C VAL A 223 -24.49 -13.17 25.63
N LEU A 224 -25.45 -12.60 26.37
CA LEU A 224 -26.13 -13.31 27.46
C LEU A 224 -26.91 -14.52 26.93
N ALA A 225 -27.57 -14.39 25.77
CA ALA A 225 -28.26 -15.51 25.14
C ALA A 225 -27.29 -16.61 24.68
N LEU A 226 -26.13 -16.25 24.12
CA LEU A 226 -25.08 -17.20 23.71
C LEU A 226 -24.47 -17.97 24.89
N GLU A 227 -24.34 -17.33 26.05
CA GLU A 227 -23.94 -17.97 27.30
C GLU A 227 -25.09 -18.69 28.03
N ASN A 228 -26.30 -18.70 27.46
CA ASN A 228 -27.51 -19.25 28.07
C ASN A 228 -27.80 -18.67 29.48
N ARG A 229 -27.46 -17.39 29.71
CA ARG A 229 -27.68 -16.68 30.97
C ARG A 229 -29.05 -16.01 30.97
N ARG A 230 -29.98 -16.60 31.70
CA ARG A 230 -31.38 -16.16 31.80
C ARG A 230 -31.62 -15.44 33.11
N GLU A 231 -30.97 -14.29 33.29
CA GLU A 231 -31.04 -13.50 34.51
C GLU A 231 -31.24 -12.01 34.21
N ASN A 232 -31.76 -11.29 35.20
CA ASN A 232 -31.83 -9.85 35.13
C ASN A 232 -30.41 -9.26 35.19
N PHE A 233 -30.04 -8.47 34.18
CA PHE A 233 -28.67 -7.99 34.03
C PHE A 233 -28.62 -6.48 33.76
N SER A 234 -27.53 -5.84 34.20
CA SER A 234 -27.28 -4.40 34.02
C SER A 234 -28.39 -3.45 34.51
N LEU A 235 -29.20 -3.85 35.49
CA LEU A 235 -30.32 -3.05 35.98
C LEU A 235 -29.92 -2.09 37.11
N GLY A 236 -30.68 -1.01 37.26
CA GLY A 236 -30.52 -0.08 38.37
C GLY A 236 -29.46 1.00 38.16
N ARG A 237 -29.24 1.81 39.20
CA ARG A 237 -28.24 2.89 39.16
C ARG A 237 -26.83 2.35 39.34
N TYR A 238 -26.67 1.35 40.18
CA TYR A 238 -25.37 0.83 40.56
C TYR A 238 -25.02 -0.39 39.71
N LEU A 239 -24.14 -0.21 38.74
CA LEU A 239 -23.56 -1.31 37.98
C LEU A 239 -22.22 -1.65 38.64
N ALA A 240 -22.11 -2.87 39.17
CA ALA A 240 -20.87 -3.33 39.79
C ALA A 240 -19.74 -3.38 38.75
N PRO A 241 -18.56 -2.74 39.00
CA PRO A 241 -17.43 -2.76 38.06
C PRO A 241 -17.02 -4.17 37.61
N GLU A 242 -17.11 -5.14 38.52
CA GLU A 242 -16.77 -6.54 38.26
C GLU A 242 -17.72 -7.14 37.22
N LYS A 243 -19.02 -6.86 37.30
CA LYS A 243 -20.01 -7.31 36.31
C LYS A 243 -19.85 -6.63 34.95
N VAL A 244 -19.35 -5.38 34.93
CA VAL A 244 -19.04 -4.66 33.68
C VAL A 244 -17.85 -5.30 32.97
N LEU A 245 -16.80 -5.64 33.71
CA LEU A 245 -15.63 -6.33 33.17
C LEU A 245 -15.99 -7.76 32.72
N GLU A 246 -16.74 -8.49 33.55
CA GLU A 246 -17.21 -9.84 33.27
C GLU A 246 -17.97 -9.91 31.93
N ILE A 247 -18.98 -9.07 31.72
CA ILE A 247 -19.77 -9.13 30.47
C ILE A 247 -18.94 -8.71 29.25
N GLY A 248 -17.95 -7.84 29.44
CA GLY A 248 -17.01 -7.44 28.39
C GLY A 248 -16.09 -8.58 27.96
N GLU A 249 -15.50 -9.29 28.93
CA GLU A 249 -14.68 -10.48 28.66
C GLU A 249 -15.49 -11.57 27.94
N ILE A 250 -16.73 -11.79 28.38
CA ILE A 250 -17.64 -12.73 27.72
C ILE A 250 -17.91 -12.27 26.27
N ALA A 251 -18.17 -10.98 26.04
CA ALA A 251 -18.41 -10.45 24.70
C ALA A 251 -17.20 -10.67 23.77
N GLU A 252 -15.98 -10.41 24.24
CA GLU A 252 -14.76 -10.65 23.48
C GLU A 252 -14.59 -12.13 23.11
N ARG A 253 -14.91 -13.07 24.02
CA ARG A 253 -14.89 -14.52 23.71
C ARG A 253 -15.86 -14.92 22.61
N HIS A 254 -17.01 -14.24 22.51
CA HIS A 254 -18.00 -14.44 21.45
C HIS A 254 -17.74 -13.59 20.21
N GLY A 255 -16.58 -12.94 20.13
CA GLY A 255 -16.15 -12.20 18.94
C GLY A 255 -16.74 -10.79 18.83
N PHE A 256 -17.23 -10.21 19.93
CA PHE A 256 -17.68 -8.82 20.01
C PHE A 256 -16.65 -7.99 20.78
N PHE A 257 -15.92 -7.13 20.09
CA PHE A 257 -14.82 -6.37 20.66
C PHE A 257 -15.18 -4.88 20.77
N ALA A 258 -14.64 -4.17 21.75
CA ALA A 258 -14.76 -2.70 21.79
C ALA A 258 -13.98 -1.99 20.67
N TYR A 259 -13.26 -2.75 19.84
CA TYR A 259 -12.42 -2.29 18.74
C TYR A 259 -12.68 -3.10 17.47
N PRO A 260 -12.39 -2.57 16.27
CA PRO A 260 -11.88 -1.23 16.01
C PRO A 260 -12.85 -0.10 16.42
N LEU A 261 -12.30 1.05 16.80
CA LEU A 261 -13.07 2.24 17.17
C LEU A 261 -13.75 2.83 15.93
N ALA A 262 -14.80 3.62 16.13
CA ALA A 262 -15.48 4.32 15.03
C ALA A 262 -15.82 5.78 15.38
N SER A 263 -15.94 6.62 14.35
CA SER A 263 -16.40 8.01 14.41
C SER A 263 -17.51 8.20 13.39
N TYR A 264 -18.73 8.51 13.82
CA TYR A 264 -19.89 8.65 12.93
C TYR A 264 -20.14 7.39 12.07
N GLY A 265 -19.90 6.21 12.66
CA GLY A 265 -20.09 4.92 12.01
C GLY A 265 -19.04 4.57 10.95
N GLU A 266 -17.92 5.28 10.91
CA GLU A 266 -16.73 4.96 10.11
C GLU A 266 -15.59 4.51 11.02
N ARG A 267 -14.86 3.47 10.61
CA ARG A 267 -13.73 2.93 11.37
C ARG A 267 -12.64 3.99 11.54
N ILE A 268 -12.17 4.16 12.77
CA ILE A 268 -10.99 4.97 13.10
C ILE A 268 -9.81 4.02 13.26
N ASP A 269 -8.70 4.36 12.62
CA ASP A 269 -7.43 3.68 12.81
C ASP A 269 -6.50 4.45 13.74
N ARG A 270 -5.38 3.81 14.09
CA ARG A 270 -4.36 4.44 14.93
C ARG A 270 -3.79 5.71 14.27
N GLN A 271 -3.74 5.79 12.93
CA GLN A 271 -3.19 6.95 12.22
C GLN A 271 -4.05 8.20 12.45
N THR A 272 -5.37 8.06 12.41
CA THR A 272 -6.34 9.14 12.69
C THR A 272 -6.13 9.72 14.09
N VAL A 273 -5.90 8.85 15.08
CA VAL A 273 -5.60 9.28 16.45
C VAL A 273 -4.17 9.80 16.59
N SER A 274 -3.21 9.28 15.83
CA SER A 274 -1.81 9.73 15.86
C SER A 274 -1.66 11.15 15.30
N HIS A 275 -2.47 11.54 14.30
CA HIS A 275 -2.52 12.92 13.83
C HIS A 275 -2.91 13.91 14.95
N LEU A 276 -3.71 13.48 15.92
CA LEU A 276 -4.09 14.32 17.06
C LEU A 276 -2.98 14.47 18.10
N LYS A 277 -1.94 13.61 18.09
CA LYS A 277 -0.80 13.74 19.04
C LYS A 277 -0.21 15.14 19.02
N ARG A 278 -0.11 15.78 17.84
CA ARG A 278 0.44 17.13 17.67
C ARG A 278 -0.38 18.22 18.40
N TYR A 279 -1.69 18.02 18.52
CA TYR A 279 -2.61 18.96 19.19
C TYR A 279 -2.81 18.58 20.66
N TYR A 280 -2.84 17.28 20.96
CA TYR A 280 -3.02 16.74 22.30
C TYR A 280 -1.83 17.10 23.21
N HIS A 281 -0.63 16.75 22.76
CA HIS A 281 0.64 17.05 23.43
C HIS A 281 1.21 18.39 23.00
N HIS A 282 0.34 19.39 22.80
CA HIS A 282 0.79 20.73 22.41
C HIS A 282 1.83 21.29 23.40
N GLU A 283 1.96 20.83 24.65
CA GLU A 283 3.05 21.28 25.55
C GLU A 283 4.39 20.54 25.32
N ILE A 284 4.36 19.31 24.77
CA ILE A 284 5.56 18.55 24.38
C ILE A 284 6.01 18.94 22.96
N TYR A 285 5.07 19.27 22.07
CA TYR A 285 5.33 19.72 20.70
C TYR A 285 5.38 21.25 20.54
N ALA A 286 4.80 22.00 21.48
CA ALA A 286 4.97 23.43 21.69
C ALA A 286 5.44 23.66 23.12
N GLY A 287 6.70 23.30 23.35
CA GLY A 287 7.42 23.68 24.56
C GLY A 287 7.16 25.14 24.93
N GLU A 288 6.98 25.37 26.23
CA GLU A 288 7.30 26.60 26.93
C GLU A 288 7.42 27.85 26.03
N ARG A 289 6.29 28.48 25.71
CA ARG A 289 6.25 29.93 25.49
C ARG A 289 6.35 30.67 26.82
N GLY A 290 7.39 30.32 27.58
CA GLY A 290 7.92 31.03 28.73
C GLY A 290 9.43 30.92 28.59
N GLU A 291 10.01 31.93 27.92
CA GLU A 291 11.45 32.25 27.90
C GLU A 291 12.43 31.04 27.91
N ALA A 292 12.76 30.58 26.69
CA ALA A 292 13.92 29.74 26.31
C ALA A 292 13.61 28.27 25.91
N THR A 293 13.28 28.05 24.63
CA THR A 293 14.03 27.11 23.76
C THR A 293 13.63 27.35 22.30
N GLN A 294 14.28 28.34 21.69
CA GLN A 294 14.45 28.35 20.24
C GLN A 294 15.19 27.07 19.81
N ASN A 295 14.67 26.39 18.78
CA ASN A 295 15.39 25.46 17.90
C ASN A 295 15.96 24.18 18.55
N SER A 296 15.32 23.02 18.33
CA SER A 296 16.16 21.92 17.84
C SER A 296 16.76 22.47 16.55
N SER A 297 18.07 22.72 16.55
CA SER A 297 18.73 23.22 15.35
C SER A 297 18.38 22.27 14.19
N ARG A 298 18.41 22.78 12.95
CA ARG A 298 18.24 21.91 11.77
C ARG A 298 19.16 20.69 11.85
N LEU A 299 20.33 20.85 12.46
CA LEU A 299 21.27 19.78 12.78
C LEU A 299 20.68 18.77 13.77
N ALA A 300 20.20 19.21 14.95
CA ALA A 300 19.61 18.31 15.94
C ALA A 300 18.40 17.53 15.41
N PHE A 301 17.57 18.14 14.56
CA PHE A 301 16.47 17.44 13.89
C PHE A 301 17.00 16.36 12.93
N VAL A 302 17.97 16.70 12.08
CA VAL A 302 18.56 15.75 11.14
C VAL A 302 19.27 14.60 11.87
N ASP A 303 20.05 14.91 12.91
CA ASP A 303 20.76 13.91 13.72
C ASP A 303 19.79 12.95 14.39
N ALA A 304 18.69 13.47 14.95
CA ALA A 304 17.65 12.64 15.56
C ALA A 304 17.02 11.68 14.54
N ILE A 305 16.75 12.15 13.31
CA ILE A 305 16.17 11.31 12.25
C ILE A 305 17.16 10.26 11.73
N ILE A 306 18.44 10.61 11.59
CA ILE A 306 19.48 9.67 11.11
C ILE A 306 19.77 8.59 12.15
N ALA A 307 19.85 8.96 13.43
CA ALA A 307 20.16 8.03 14.51
C ALA A 307 18.97 7.10 14.88
N GLN A 308 17.75 7.47 14.48
CA GLN A 308 16.55 6.68 14.78
C GLN A 308 16.56 5.36 14.01
N GLU A 309 16.30 4.25 14.71
CA GLU A 309 15.78 3.03 14.10
C GLU A 309 14.24 3.10 14.16
N PRO A 310 13.55 3.57 13.10
CA PRO A 310 12.11 3.82 13.17
C PRO A 310 11.33 2.51 13.32
N ALA A 311 10.10 2.53 13.86
CA ALA A 311 9.23 1.37 13.71
C ALA A 311 8.82 1.19 12.23
N ARG A 312 8.30 0.00 11.88
CA ARG A 312 7.72 -0.25 10.55
C ARG A 312 6.63 0.77 10.21
N GLU A 313 5.68 0.98 11.13
CA GLU A 313 4.57 1.91 10.94
C GLU A 313 5.06 3.35 10.73
N ASP A 314 6.01 3.83 11.52
CA ASP A 314 6.58 5.18 11.35
C ASP A 314 7.20 5.37 9.94
N THR A 315 7.80 4.31 9.38
CA THR A 315 8.37 4.34 8.03
C THR A 315 7.27 4.41 6.97
N LEU A 316 6.20 3.63 7.14
CA LEU A 316 5.04 3.68 6.23
C LEU A 316 4.34 5.04 6.30
N ASP A 317 4.17 5.61 7.49
CA ASP A 317 3.59 6.93 7.69
C ASP A 317 4.43 8.01 7.03
N ARG A 318 5.77 7.96 7.21
CA ARG A 318 6.70 8.89 6.56
C ARG A 318 6.65 8.78 5.04
N TYR A 319 6.61 7.57 4.49
CA TYR A 319 6.51 7.36 3.05
C TYR A 319 5.16 7.83 2.50
N HIS A 320 4.08 7.54 3.22
CA HIS A 320 2.73 7.98 2.86
C HIS A 320 2.63 9.50 2.84
N GLN A 321 3.17 10.18 3.86
CA GLN A 321 3.09 11.63 4.00
C GLN A 321 3.99 12.39 3.01
N TYR A 322 5.21 11.90 2.78
CA TYR A 322 6.24 12.70 2.10
C TYR A 322 6.69 12.16 0.74
N VAL A 323 6.28 10.93 0.35
CA VAL A 323 6.75 10.30 -0.89
C VAL A 323 5.61 9.92 -1.83
N ASN A 324 4.80 8.92 -1.49
CA ASN A 324 3.69 8.47 -2.34
C ASN A 324 2.62 7.69 -1.54
N PRO A 325 1.49 8.34 -1.16
CA PRO A 325 0.44 7.70 -0.36
C PRO A 325 -0.23 6.54 -1.10
N MET A 326 -0.54 6.72 -2.39
CA MET A 326 -1.19 5.70 -3.22
C MET A 326 -0.37 4.41 -3.34
N MET A 327 0.96 4.51 -3.30
CA MET A 327 1.82 3.33 -3.29
C MET A 327 1.71 2.57 -1.97
N VAL A 328 1.67 3.27 -0.83
CA VAL A 328 1.49 2.63 0.48
C VAL A 328 0.13 1.94 0.54
N ASP A 329 -0.93 2.62 0.12
CA ASP A 329 -2.28 2.06 0.11
C ASP A 329 -2.39 0.86 -0.82
N PHE A 330 -1.76 0.93 -2.00
CA PHE A 330 -1.69 -0.19 -2.93
C PHE A 330 -0.97 -1.40 -2.32
N LEU A 331 0.20 -1.20 -1.71
CA LEU A 331 0.95 -2.29 -1.11
C LEU A 331 0.22 -2.89 0.10
N LYS A 332 -0.44 -2.06 0.92
CA LYS A 332 -1.32 -2.52 2.02
C LYS A 332 -2.48 -3.36 1.49
N LEU A 333 -3.14 -2.91 0.42
CA LEU A 333 -4.22 -3.64 -0.24
C LEU A 333 -3.76 -5.00 -0.78
N GLN A 334 -2.51 -5.08 -1.27
CA GLN A 334 -1.94 -6.34 -1.75
C GLN A 334 -1.28 -7.18 -0.63
N HIS A 335 -1.30 -6.74 0.63
CA HIS A 335 -0.58 -7.37 1.75
C HIS A 335 0.92 -7.56 1.49
N CYS A 336 1.53 -6.56 0.85
CA CYS A 336 2.93 -6.56 0.41
C CYS A 336 3.71 -5.30 0.87
N ASP A 337 3.21 -4.56 1.86
CA ASP A 337 3.78 -3.31 2.41
C ASP A 337 4.98 -3.57 3.33
N ASN A 338 5.93 -4.38 2.87
CA ASN A 338 7.11 -4.77 3.64
C ASN A 338 8.10 -3.60 3.79
N VAL A 339 8.72 -3.49 4.97
CA VAL A 339 9.88 -2.63 5.22
C VAL A 339 11.09 -3.51 5.49
N PHE A 340 11.96 -3.67 4.50
CA PHE A 340 13.15 -4.51 4.60
C PHE A 340 14.29 -3.78 5.34
N ARG A 341 15.01 -4.51 6.21
CA ARG A 341 16.14 -4.01 7.01
C ARG A 341 17.48 -4.54 6.56
N HIS A 342 17.50 -5.73 5.98
CA HIS A 342 18.70 -6.38 5.51
C HIS A 342 18.43 -7.11 4.19
N ALA A 343 19.47 -7.31 3.39
CA ALA A 343 19.37 -7.99 2.11
C ALA A 343 20.70 -8.66 1.76
N ALA A 344 20.68 -9.91 1.34
CA ALA A 344 21.88 -10.66 0.97
C ALA A 344 21.56 -11.73 -0.06
N GLY A 345 22.32 -11.75 -1.16
CA GLY A 345 22.13 -12.71 -2.25
C GLY A 345 20.73 -12.59 -2.86
N THR A 346 19.90 -13.62 -2.72
CA THR A 346 18.52 -13.68 -3.23
C THR A 346 17.46 -13.27 -2.20
N GLN A 347 17.86 -12.95 -0.96
CA GLN A 347 16.96 -12.80 0.17
C GLN A 347 16.86 -11.34 0.65
N LEU A 348 15.65 -10.93 1.01
CA LEU A 348 15.32 -9.68 1.68
C LEU A 348 14.72 -9.98 3.06
N PHE A 349 15.12 -9.25 4.09
CA PHE A 349 14.72 -9.53 5.48
C PHE A 349 13.95 -8.36 6.09
N THR A 350 12.82 -8.62 6.74
CA THR A 350 12.05 -7.61 7.48
C THR A 350 12.72 -7.25 8.82
N GLY A 351 12.16 -6.29 9.56
CA GLY A 351 12.65 -5.96 10.92
C GLY A 351 12.46 -7.09 11.93
N GLU A 352 11.51 -7.98 11.67
CA GLU A 352 11.19 -9.16 12.47
C GLU A 352 12.05 -10.38 12.08
N GLY A 353 12.92 -10.25 11.06
CA GLY A 353 13.82 -11.30 10.59
C GLY A 353 13.20 -12.27 9.57
N GLU A 354 12.00 -12.02 9.07
CA GLU A 354 11.38 -12.85 8.04
C GLU A 354 12.10 -12.70 6.69
N ALA A 355 12.45 -13.82 6.05
CA ALA A 355 13.18 -13.86 4.79
C ALA A 355 12.24 -14.01 3.58
N PHE A 356 12.41 -13.13 2.60
CA PHE A 356 11.68 -13.10 1.35
C PHE A 356 12.61 -13.43 0.17
N LEU A 357 12.20 -14.39 -0.67
CA LEU A 357 12.89 -14.71 -1.92
C LEU A 357 12.56 -13.65 -2.97
N ASP A 358 13.58 -12.98 -3.50
CA ASP A 358 13.43 -11.88 -4.45
C ASP A 358 13.45 -12.37 -5.91
N MET A 359 12.28 -12.40 -6.56
CA MET A 359 12.13 -12.68 -7.99
C MET A 359 11.91 -11.41 -8.83
N VAL A 360 11.99 -10.24 -8.20
CA VAL A 360 11.90 -8.91 -8.84
C VAL A 360 13.30 -8.38 -9.15
N ALA A 361 14.26 -8.62 -8.26
CA ALA A 361 15.67 -8.24 -8.36
C ALA A 361 15.85 -6.75 -8.70
N GLY A 362 15.07 -5.88 -8.05
CA GLY A 362 15.09 -4.43 -8.31
C GLY A 362 14.73 -4.09 -9.76
N TYR A 363 13.79 -4.84 -10.36
CA TYR A 363 13.42 -4.73 -11.77
C TYR A 363 14.58 -5.05 -12.73
N GLY A 364 15.48 -5.93 -12.31
CA GLY A 364 16.63 -6.41 -13.08
C GLY A 364 17.94 -5.65 -12.88
N CYS A 365 18.07 -4.83 -11.83
CA CYS A 365 19.37 -4.21 -11.49
C CYS A 365 20.24 -5.09 -10.57
N LEU A 366 19.69 -6.17 -10.00
CA LEU A 366 20.39 -7.03 -9.04
C LEU A 366 20.78 -8.41 -9.63
N ASN A 367 21.39 -8.44 -10.83
CA ASN A 367 21.90 -9.70 -11.42
C ASN A 367 22.85 -10.46 -10.47
N LEU A 368 23.66 -9.76 -9.66
CA LEU A 368 24.58 -10.36 -8.69
C LEU A 368 23.93 -10.67 -7.32
N GLY A 369 22.64 -10.38 -7.16
CA GLY A 369 21.96 -10.39 -5.87
C GLY A 369 22.22 -9.13 -5.05
N HIS A 370 21.66 -9.12 -3.84
CA HIS A 370 21.79 -8.05 -2.86
C HIS A 370 23.17 -8.07 -2.20
N ASN A 371 23.80 -6.89 -2.11
CA ASN A 371 25.09 -6.68 -1.44
C ASN A 371 26.19 -7.68 -1.84
N PRO A 372 26.53 -7.84 -3.14
CA PRO A 372 27.55 -8.78 -3.55
C PRO A 372 28.92 -8.35 -3.01
N GLN A 373 29.49 -9.17 -2.12
CA GLN A 373 30.66 -8.81 -1.31
C GLN A 373 31.85 -8.28 -2.14
N PRO A 374 32.25 -8.88 -3.27
CA PRO A 374 33.37 -8.35 -4.07
C PRO A 374 33.13 -6.94 -4.62
N VAL A 375 31.88 -6.57 -4.91
CA VAL A 375 31.51 -5.24 -5.40
C VAL A 375 31.46 -4.24 -4.25
N VAL A 376 30.93 -4.65 -3.10
CA VAL A 376 30.95 -3.86 -1.85
C VAL A 376 32.38 -3.56 -1.42
N ASP A 377 33.26 -4.57 -1.44
CA ASP A 377 34.66 -4.41 -1.08
C ASP A 377 35.40 -3.51 -2.06
N ALA A 378 35.14 -3.62 -3.36
CA ALA A 378 35.73 -2.73 -4.36
C ALA A 378 35.33 -1.26 -4.12
N LEU A 379 34.05 -1.02 -3.79
CA LEU A 379 33.57 0.32 -3.43
C LEU A 379 34.27 0.84 -2.17
N LYS A 380 34.24 0.08 -1.08
CA LYS A 380 34.86 0.47 0.20
C LYS A 380 36.35 0.74 0.03
N SER A 381 37.08 -0.17 -0.62
CA SER A 381 38.52 -0.02 -0.86
C SER A 381 38.86 1.25 -1.64
N TYR A 382 38.04 1.61 -2.63
CA TYR A 382 38.26 2.83 -3.40
C TYR A 382 38.00 4.11 -2.58
N LEU A 383 36.99 4.09 -1.71
CA LEU A 383 36.70 5.18 -0.79
C LEU A 383 37.80 5.32 0.27
N ASP A 384 38.27 4.21 0.85
CA ASP A 384 39.35 4.18 1.84
C ASP A 384 40.67 4.69 1.24
N ALA A 385 40.92 4.41 -0.05
CA ALA A 385 42.05 4.93 -0.81
C ALA A 385 41.90 6.40 -1.23
N GLN A 386 40.82 7.08 -0.82
CA GLN A 386 40.53 8.49 -1.14
C GLN A 386 40.47 8.77 -2.66
N GLY A 387 39.96 7.80 -3.43
CA GLY A 387 39.86 7.91 -4.88
C GLY A 387 39.00 9.11 -5.34
N PRO A 388 39.46 9.91 -6.32
CA PRO A 388 38.73 11.09 -6.76
C PRO A 388 37.51 10.70 -7.61
N ASN A 389 36.32 11.24 -7.32
CA ASN A 389 35.09 10.79 -7.96
C ASN A 389 34.65 11.65 -9.16
N PHE A 390 34.02 12.80 -8.91
CA PHE A 390 33.37 13.64 -9.93
C PHE A 390 34.35 14.68 -10.50
N ILE A 391 35.34 14.19 -11.25
CA ILE A 391 36.43 14.96 -11.82
C ILE A 391 36.49 14.89 -13.35
N GLN A 392 35.62 14.10 -13.97
CA GLN A 392 35.70 13.64 -15.35
C GLN A 392 35.58 14.71 -16.44
N TYR A 393 35.13 15.92 -16.09
CA TYR A 393 35.05 17.07 -17.00
C TYR A 393 36.05 18.17 -16.69
N ILE A 394 36.84 18.02 -15.62
CA ILE A 394 37.94 18.94 -15.27
C ILE A 394 39.31 18.24 -15.32
N SER A 395 39.32 16.90 -15.42
CA SER A 395 40.50 16.06 -15.62
C SER A 395 40.10 14.72 -16.25
N VAL A 396 41.07 13.85 -16.50
CA VAL A 396 40.84 12.52 -17.10
C VAL A 396 40.54 11.49 -16.00
N PRO A 397 39.37 10.83 -16.01
CA PRO A 397 38.97 9.86 -14.98
C PRO A 397 39.55 8.46 -15.25
N GLU A 398 40.56 8.04 -14.47
CA GLU A 398 41.27 6.77 -14.69
C GLU A 398 40.36 5.53 -14.68
N GLN A 399 39.47 5.40 -13.69
CA GLN A 399 38.65 4.19 -13.54
C GLN A 399 37.54 4.14 -14.60
N THR A 400 37.00 5.30 -14.96
CA THR A 400 36.06 5.44 -16.07
C THR A 400 36.70 5.14 -17.42
N ALA A 401 37.97 5.49 -17.62
CA ALA A 401 38.72 5.12 -18.82
C ALA A 401 38.88 3.59 -18.93
N LYS A 402 39.24 2.91 -17.83
CA LYS A 402 39.30 1.43 -17.77
C LYS A 402 37.95 0.79 -18.10
N LEU A 403 36.86 1.30 -17.52
CA LEU A 403 35.52 0.78 -17.80
C LEU A 403 35.14 0.96 -19.27
N ALA A 404 35.46 2.11 -19.88
CA ALA A 404 35.19 2.36 -21.29
C ALA A 404 35.92 1.37 -22.21
N GLU A 405 37.18 1.07 -21.91
CA GLU A 405 37.97 0.07 -22.64
C GLU A 405 37.36 -1.33 -22.51
N VAL A 406 37.06 -1.77 -21.29
CA VAL A 406 36.43 -3.08 -21.02
C VAL A 406 35.09 -3.20 -21.74
N LEU A 407 34.23 -2.19 -21.63
CA LEU A 407 32.91 -2.19 -22.26
C LEU A 407 33.01 -2.23 -23.79
N CYS A 408 33.89 -1.44 -24.40
CA CYS A 408 34.10 -1.49 -25.85
C CYS A 408 34.64 -2.85 -26.32
N HIS A 409 35.50 -3.49 -25.52
CA HIS A 409 36.07 -4.79 -25.87
C HIS A 409 35.07 -5.94 -25.75
N LEU A 410 34.18 -5.89 -24.74
CA LEU A 410 33.18 -6.93 -24.51
C LEU A 410 31.95 -6.79 -25.40
N ALA A 411 31.58 -5.56 -25.78
CA ALA A 411 30.35 -5.31 -26.51
C ALA A 411 30.37 -5.90 -27.93
N PRO A 412 29.22 -6.35 -28.45
CA PRO A 412 29.09 -6.79 -29.83
C PRO A 412 29.27 -5.61 -30.81
N GLY A 413 29.62 -5.94 -32.06
CA GLY A 413 29.88 -4.95 -33.10
C GLY A 413 31.24 -4.28 -32.95
N LYS A 414 31.36 -3.03 -33.42
CA LYS A 414 32.62 -2.27 -33.47
C LYS A 414 32.57 -1.04 -32.56
N MET A 415 32.15 -1.24 -31.32
CA MET A 415 32.07 -0.17 -30.33
C MET A 415 33.45 0.42 -30.06
N GLY A 416 33.53 1.75 -30.02
CA GLY A 416 34.82 2.43 -29.82
C GLY A 416 34.74 3.66 -28.92
N ARG A 417 33.54 4.07 -28.49
CA ARG A 417 33.32 5.21 -27.60
C ARG A 417 32.20 4.89 -26.63
N VAL A 418 32.29 5.42 -25.42
CA VAL A 418 31.28 5.30 -24.38
C VAL A 418 30.99 6.67 -23.80
N PHE A 419 29.71 7.02 -23.70
CA PHE A 419 29.24 8.09 -22.84
C PHE A 419 28.63 7.49 -21.58
N PHE A 420 29.04 7.97 -20.40
CA PHE A 420 28.51 7.51 -19.13
C PHE A 420 27.46 8.47 -18.59
N SER A 421 26.35 7.91 -18.15
CA SER A 421 25.21 8.58 -17.52
C SER A 421 24.88 7.88 -16.19
N ASN A 422 23.72 8.17 -15.61
CA ASN A 422 23.36 7.69 -14.27
C ASN A 422 22.21 6.66 -14.29
N SER A 423 21.59 6.43 -15.45
CA SER A 423 20.43 5.54 -15.58
C SER A 423 20.19 5.08 -17.02
N GLY A 424 19.30 4.11 -17.19
CA GLY A 424 18.89 3.63 -18.51
C GLY A 424 18.21 4.71 -19.36
N THR A 425 17.31 5.50 -18.77
CA THR A 425 16.62 6.58 -19.50
C THR A 425 17.62 7.65 -19.97
N GLU A 426 18.64 7.97 -19.18
CA GLU A 426 19.69 8.90 -19.63
C GLU A 426 20.61 8.29 -20.71
N ALA A 427 20.88 6.98 -20.66
CA ALA A 427 21.61 6.29 -21.72
C ALA A 427 20.84 6.31 -23.05
N VAL A 428 19.51 6.12 -22.99
CA VAL A 428 18.64 6.26 -24.17
C VAL A 428 18.65 7.70 -24.70
N GLU A 429 18.53 8.72 -23.84
CA GLU A 429 18.62 10.13 -24.27
C GLU A 429 19.97 10.44 -24.95
N ALA A 430 21.07 9.88 -24.43
CA ALA A 430 22.38 10.00 -25.05
C ALA A 430 22.43 9.33 -26.43
N ALA A 431 21.85 8.13 -26.58
CA ALA A 431 21.74 7.43 -27.86
C ALA A 431 20.92 8.25 -28.88
N MET A 432 19.77 8.80 -28.45
CA MET A 432 18.94 9.68 -29.27
C MET A 432 19.72 10.92 -29.75
N LYS A 433 20.49 11.55 -28.86
CA LYS A 433 21.31 12.72 -29.21
C LYS A 433 22.47 12.37 -30.13
N ILE A 434 23.10 11.20 -29.96
CA ILE A 434 24.13 10.70 -30.88
C ILE A 434 23.53 10.52 -32.27
N ALA A 435 22.39 9.84 -32.38
CA ALA A 435 21.72 9.62 -33.66
C ALA A 435 21.35 10.93 -34.37
N LYS A 436 20.74 11.87 -33.64
CA LYS A 436 20.38 13.19 -34.18
C LYS A 436 21.60 13.99 -34.65
N ALA A 437 22.66 14.03 -33.84
CA ALA A 437 23.84 14.83 -34.15
C ALA A 437 24.71 14.24 -35.26
N ALA A 438 24.83 12.91 -35.33
CA ALA A 438 25.61 12.22 -36.36
C ALA A 438 24.93 12.27 -37.73
N THR A 439 23.61 12.03 -37.76
CA THR A 439 22.86 11.94 -39.03
C THR A 439 22.33 13.28 -39.52
N GLY A 440 22.18 14.26 -38.62
CA GLY A 440 21.46 15.51 -38.90
C GLY A 440 19.94 15.34 -39.02
N LYS A 441 19.43 14.12 -38.82
CA LYS A 441 18.02 13.76 -38.98
C LYS A 441 17.33 13.64 -37.62
N PRO A 442 16.15 14.25 -37.42
CA PRO A 442 15.50 14.26 -36.11
C PRO A 442 14.78 12.95 -35.79
N GLY A 443 14.36 12.18 -36.79
CA GLY A 443 13.42 11.09 -36.62
C GLY A 443 14.06 9.78 -36.17
N ILE A 444 13.34 9.06 -35.31
CA ILE A 444 13.73 7.76 -34.76
C ILE A 444 12.51 6.85 -34.85
N VAL A 445 12.67 5.68 -35.47
CA VAL A 445 11.65 4.63 -35.45
C VAL A 445 11.79 3.82 -34.17
N TYR A 446 10.68 3.50 -33.52
CA TYR A 446 10.61 2.62 -32.36
C TYR A 446 9.45 1.64 -32.50
N LEU A 447 9.47 0.58 -31.69
CA LEU A 447 8.48 -0.48 -31.77
C LEU A 447 7.32 -0.24 -30.80
N GLN A 448 6.10 -0.55 -31.22
CA GLN A 448 4.93 -0.60 -30.35
C GLN A 448 5.24 -1.47 -29.14
N ASN A 449 4.76 -1.05 -27.97
CA ASN A 449 4.94 -1.74 -26.68
C ASN A 449 6.37 -1.73 -26.11
N SER A 450 7.30 -0.97 -26.72
CA SER A 450 8.66 -0.75 -26.19
C SER A 450 8.65 -0.03 -24.84
N TYR A 451 9.76 -0.15 -24.10
CA TYR A 451 10.04 0.64 -22.91
C TYR A 451 11.50 1.10 -22.88
N HIS A 452 11.72 2.40 -23.11
CA HIS A 452 13.06 2.99 -23.15
C HIS A 452 13.33 4.02 -22.05
N GLY A 453 12.36 4.22 -21.14
CA GLY A 453 12.49 5.13 -20.00
C GLY A 453 11.36 6.13 -19.89
N LYS A 454 11.53 7.12 -19.01
CA LYS A 454 10.47 8.04 -18.59
C LYS A 454 10.87 9.52 -18.60
N THR A 455 12.12 9.86 -18.93
CA THR A 455 12.44 11.24 -19.32
C THR A 455 11.76 11.57 -20.65
N LEU A 456 11.43 12.84 -20.90
CA LEU A 456 10.54 13.20 -22.00
C LEU A 456 11.03 12.75 -23.38
N GLY A 457 12.34 12.73 -23.64
CA GLY A 457 12.89 12.21 -24.89
C GLY A 457 12.72 10.70 -25.00
N ALA A 458 13.20 9.94 -24.02
CA ALA A 458 13.02 8.48 -23.96
C ALA A 458 11.53 8.05 -23.97
N LEU A 459 10.66 8.82 -23.32
CA LEU A 459 9.22 8.61 -23.30
C LEU A 459 8.59 8.81 -24.68
N SER A 460 9.19 9.66 -25.53
CA SER A 460 8.73 9.90 -26.91
C SER A 460 8.87 8.67 -27.80
N ILE A 461 9.79 7.75 -27.46
CA ILE A 461 10.03 6.48 -28.15
C ILE A 461 9.62 5.25 -27.32
N THR A 462 8.95 5.44 -26.19
CA THR A 462 8.35 4.35 -25.38
C THR A 462 6.93 4.07 -25.89
N GLY A 463 6.70 2.94 -26.54
CA GLY A 463 5.46 2.61 -27.29
C GLY A 463 4.25 2.20 -26.46
N ARG A 464 4.00 2.86 -25.32
CA ARG A 464 2.85 2.53 -24.45
C ARG A 464 2.10 3.77 -23.96
N ASP A 465 0.85 3.92 -24.42
CA ASP A 465 0.05 5.13 -24.19
C ASP A 465 -0.16 5.48 -22.70
N LYS A 466 -0.32 4.47 -21.83
CA LYS A 466 -0.54 4.71 -20.40
C LYS A 466 0.55 5.54 -19.72
N HIS A 467 1.79 5.47 -20.24
CA HIS A 467 2.91 6.28 -19.75
C HIS A 467 2.99 7.65 -20.44
N ARG A 468 2.47 7.78 -21.66
CA ARG A 468 2.63 8.96 -22.52
C ARG A 468 1.48 9.97 -22.41
N ARG A 469 0.25 9.49 -22.20
CA ARG A 469 -1.00 10.25 -22.43
C ARG A 469 -1.09 11.58 -21.70
N TYR A 470 -0.45 11.70 -20.54
CA TYR A 470 -0.49 12.89 -19.68
C TYR A 470 0.55 13.96 -20.05
N PHE A 471 1.48 13.65 -20.95
CA PHE A 471 2.65 14.49 -21.26
C PHE A 471 2.71 14.87 -22.74
N LYS A 472 1.61 14.66 -23.48
CA LYS A 472 1.51 15.06 -24.90
C LYS A 472 1.41 16.59 -25.02
N PRO A 473 2.00 17.21 -26.08
CA PRO A 473 2.79 16.56 -27.13
C PRO A 473 4.21 16.17 -26.67
N LEU A 474 4.68 15.04 -27.18
CA LEU A 474 6.06 14.54 -27.00
C LEU A 474 6.92 14.96 -28.21
N LEU A 475 8.20 14.53 -28.28
CA LEU A 475 9.07 14.88 -29.40
C LEU A 475 8.47 14.46 -30.74
N GLU A 476 8.51 15.37 -31.70
CA GLU A 476 8.10 15.15 -33.08
C GLU A 476 9.07 14.23 -33.84
N ALA A 477 8.66 13.77 -35.02
CA ALA A 477 9.42 12.86 -35.90
C ALA A 477 9.74 11.46 -35.32
N MET A 478 9.19 11.12 -34.15
CA MET A 478 9.27 9.77 -33.60
C MET A 478 8.18 8.89 -34.21
N VAL A 479 8.55 7.78 -34.85
CA VAL A 479 7.61 6.91 -35.60
C VAL A 479 7.46 5.57 -34.90
N GLU A 480 6.24 5.24 -34.48
CA GLU A 480 5.92 3.91 -33.95
C GLU A 480 5.65 2.94 -35.09
N THR A 481 6.18 1.71 -34.98
CA THR A 481 5.88 0.60 -35.89
C THR A 481 5.45 -0.64 -35.09
N PRO A 482 4.55 -1.49 -35.60
CA PRO A 482 4.19 -2.73 -34.92
C PRO A 482 5.40 -3.63 -34.68
N PHE A 483 5.49 -4.23 -33.49
CA PHE A 483 6.56 -5.18 -33.16
C PHE A 483 6.46 -6.44 -34.04
N GLY A 484 7.57 -6.87 -34.63
CA GLY A 484 7.61 -8.05 -35.50
C GLY A 484 7.22 -7.79 -36.96
N ASP A 485 6.79 -6.58 -37.32
CA ASP A 485 6.36 -6.24 -38.68
C ASP A 485 7.48 -5.55 -39.49
N LEU A 486 8.14 -6.31 -40.37
CA LEU A 486 9.22 -5.80 -41.23
C LEU A 486 8.72 -4.91 -42.36
N ASP A 487 7.48 -5.09 -42.82
CA ASP A 487 6.93 -4.30 -43.92
C ASP A 487 6.56 -2.90 -43.43
N ALA A 488 5.94 -2.81 -42.25
CA ALA A 488 5.71 -1.54 -41.57
C ALA A 488 7.01 -0.80 -41.26
N LEU A 489 8.05 -1.52 -40.80
CA LEU A 489 9.37 -0.93 -40.58
C LEU A 489 9.98 -0.42 -41.90
N ARG A 490 9.94 -1.20 -42.98
CA ARG A 490 10.44 -0.78 -44.31
C ARG A 490 9.71 0.48 -44.79
N GLN A 491 8.39 0.54 -44.61
CA GLN A 491 7.60 1.71 -44.96
C GLN A 491 7.96 2.94 -44.11
N ALA A 492 8.24 2.77 -42.82
CA ALA A 492 8.69 3.88 -41.99
C ALA A 492 10.07 4.42 -42.43
N LEU A 493 10.97 3.51 -42.85
CA LEU A 493 12.32 3.83 -43.32
C LEU A 493 12.39 4.44 -44.72
N THR A 494 11.27 4.58 -45.43
CA THR A 494 11.22 5.37 -46.69
C THR A 494 11.18 6.88 -46.43
N ARG A 495 10.98 7.30 -45.18
CA ARG A 495 10.96 8.72 -44.81
C ARG A 495 12.38 9.28 -44.74
N ASP A 496 12.59 10.44 -45.35
CA ASP A 496 13.91 11.08 -45.40
C ASP A 496 14.40 11.61 -44.04
N ASP A 497 13.48 11.90 -43.12
CA ASP A 497 13.75 12.48 -41.80
C ASP A 497 14.16 11.46 -40.72
N ILE A 498 14.24 10.16 -41.06
CA ILE A 498 14.64 9.10 -40.13
C ILE A 498 16.15 8.90 -40.14
N GLY A 499 16.78 9.04 -38.96
CA GLY A 499 18.20 8.79 -38.75
C GLY A 499 18.51 7.45 -38.07
N ALA A 500 17.56 6.87 -37.35
CA ALA A 500 17.82 5.66 -36.55
C ALA A 500 16.57 4.82 -36.27
N VAL A 501 16.80 3.57 -35.88
CA VAL A 501 15.81 2.64 -35.33
C VAL A 501 16.25 2.25 -33.91
N MET A 502 15.34 2.32 -32.94
CA MET A 502 15.55 1.88 -31.56
C MET A 502 14.77 0.59 -31.28
N ILE A 503 15.44 -0.44 -30.78
CA ILE A 503 14.83 -1.73 -30.41
C ILE A 503 15.38 -2.26 -29.09
N GLU A 504 14.60 -3.09 -28.39
CA GLU A 504 15.07 -4.01 -27.35
C GLU A 504 15.25 -5.41 -27.99
N PRO A 505 16.28 -6.20 -27.64
CA PRO A 505 16.40 -7.59 -28.14
C PRO A 505 15.24 -8.49 -27.71
N ILE A 506 14.68 -8.23 -26.53
CA ILE A 506 13.45 -8.84 -25.99
C ILE A 506 12.71 -7.70 -25.30
N GLN A 507 11.45 -7.43 -25.67
CA GLN A 507 10.66 -6.40 -25.00
C GLN A 507 10.34 -6.82 -23.56
N GLY A 508 10.97 -6.16 -22.59
CA GLY A 508 10.87 -6.56 -21.19
C GLY A 508 9.53 -6.17 -20.58
N GLU A 509 9.32 -4.86 -20.43
CA GLU A 509 8.10 -4.33 -19.83
C GLU A 509 6.86 -4.58 -20.70
N GLY A 510 7.06 -4.88 -21.99
CA GLY A 510 6.05 -5.28 -22.96
C GLY A 510 5.46 -6.68 -22.75
N GLY A 511 5.94 -7.46 -21.78
CA GLY A 511 5.42 -8.81 -21.50
C GLY A 511 6.37 -9.95 -21.89
N VAL A 512 7.68 -9.67 -21.92
CA VAL A 512 8.77 -10.64 -22.17
C VAL A 512 8.60 -11.37 -23.51
N HIS A 513 8.37 -10.60 -24.57
CA HIS A 513 8.23 -11.14 -25.92
C HIS A 513 9.60 -11.31 -26.59
N ILE A 514 9.97 -12.55 -26.85
CA ILE A 514 11.07 -12.88 -27.77
C ILE A 514 10.60 -12.50 -29.18
N PRO A 515 11.41 -11.76 -29.97
CA PRO A 515 11.07 -11.48 -31.36
C PRO A 515 10.89 -12.76 -32.18
N PRO A 516 10.13 -12.70 -33.29
CA PRO A 516 10.09 -13.79 -34.25
C PRO A 516 11.50 -14.15 -34.74
N GLU A 517 11.73 -15.43 -35.03
CA GLU A 517 13.02 -15.92 -35.50
C GLU A 517 13.49 -15.15 -36.74
N GLY A 518 14.74 -14.67 -36.72
CA GLY A 518 15.35 -13.90 -37.81
C GLY A 518 14.89 -12.44 -37.92
N TYR A 519 13.93 -11.99 -37.09
CA TYR A 519 13.44 -10.62 -37.12
C TYR A 519 14.56 -9.61 -36.85
N LEU A 520 15.36 -9.81 -35.80
CA LEU A 520 16.40 -8.84 -35.43
C LEU A 520 17.49 -8.76 -36.52
N GLN A 521 17.88 -9.88 -37.11
CA GLN A 521 18.80 -9.89 -38.24
C GLN A 521 18.23 -9.14 -39.45
N ALA A 522 16.94 -9.34 -39.76
CA ALA A 522 16.28 -8.63 -40.85
C ALA A 522 16.21 -7.12 -40.59
N VAL A 523 15.91 -6.68 -39.36
CA VAL A 523 15.96 -5.27 -38.94
C VAL A 523 17.36 -4.70 -39.16
N GLN A 524 18.41 -5.42 -38.76
CA GLN A 524 19.80 -5.00 -38.98
C GLN A 524 20.13 -4.82 -40.47
N GLN A 525 19.75 -5.77 -41.33
CA GLN A 525 19.98 -5.65 -42.77
C GLN A 525 19.21 -4.48 -43.37
N LEU A 526 17.99 -4.25 -42.92
CA LEU A 526 17.16 -3.15 -43.38
C LEU A 526 17.76 -1.79 -42.96
N CYS A 527 18.28 -1.69 -41.72
CA CYS A 527 18.98 -0.49 -41.27
C CYS A 527 20.21 -0.19 -42.15
N ARG A 528 21.00 -1.22 -42.48
CA ARG A 528 22.16 -1.10 -43.38
C ARG A 528 21.76 -0.66 -44.78
N GLN A 529 20.68 -1.22 -45.35
CA GLN A 529 20.18 -0.87 -46.69
C GLN A 529 19.74 0.59 -46.79
N HIS A 530 19.12 1.12 -45.74
CA HIS A 530 18.60 2.49 -45.72
C HIS A 530 19.60 3.52 -45.15
N GLY A 531 20.78 3.09 -44.70
CA GLY A 531 21.77 3.97 -44.08
C GLY A 531 21.27 4.62 -42.79
N VAL A 532 20.40 3.93 -42.03
CA VAL A 532 19.92 4.37 -40.72
C VAL A 532 20.65 3.61 -39.62
N LEU A 533 20.86 4.28 -38.48
CA LEU A 533 21.59 3.68 -37.36
C LEU A 533 20.73 2.64 -36.64
N LEU A 534 21.29 1.47 -36.36
CA LEU A 534 20.68 0.49 -35.47
C LEU A 534 21.08 0.77 -34.02
N MET A 535 20.12 1.20 -33.21
CA MET A 535 20.28 1.41 -31.78
C MET A 535 19.62 0.28 -31.00
N VAL A 536 20.36 -0.36 -30.10
CA VAL A 536 19.86 -1.48 -29.31
C VAL A 536 19.90 -1.17 -27.82
N ASP A 537 18.71 -1.16 -27.21
CA ASP A 537 18.53 -0.99 -25.78
C ASP A 537 18.69 -2.34 -25.06
N GLU A 538 19.87 -2.54 -24.47
CA GLU A 538 20.20 -3.71 -23.63
C GLU A 538 20.24 -3.35 -22.14
N VAL A 539 19.58 -2.26 -21.73
CA VAL A 539 19.47 -1.87 -20.33
C VAL A 539 18.88 -2.99 -19.49
N GLN A 540 17.92 -3.75 -20.03
CA GLN A 540 17.27 -4.87 -19.34
C GLN A 540 17.89 -6.23 -19.67
N THR A 541 18.21 -6.47 -20.95
CA THR A 541 18.61 -7.78 -21.46
C THR A 541 20.09 -8.09 -21.31
N GLY A 542 20.90 -7.06 -21.12
CA GLY A 542 22.35 -7.18 -21.05
C GLY A 542 22.84 -7.82 -19.75
N LEU A 543 24.16 -7.98 -19.70
CA LEU A 543 24.93 -8.44 -18.55
C LEU A 543 24.50 -9.84 -18.05
N GLY A 544 24.30 -10.78 -18.98
CA GLY A 544 24.05 -12.19 -18.65
C GLY A 544 22.58 -12.57 -18.52
N ARG A 545 21.65 -11.60 -18.43
CA ARG A 545 20.24 -11.84 -18.06
C ARG A 545 19.54 -12.88 -18.93
N THR A 546 19.79 -12.85 -20.24
CA THR A 546 19.13 -13.75 -21.20
C THR A 546 19.89 -15.05 -21.48
N GLY A 547 21.01 -15.30 -20.78
CA GLY A 547 21.88 -16.46 -21.00
C GLY A 547 23.12 -16.20 -21.86
N LYS A 548 23.25 -14.99 -22.40
CA LYS A 548 24.46 -14.46 -23.06
C LYS A 548 24.87 -13.16 -22.38
N LEU A 549 26.14 -12.75 -22.53
CA LEU A 549 26.61 -11.52 -21.90
C LEU A 549 25.81 -10.33 -22.44
N PHE A 550 25.58 -10.28 -23.75
CA PHE A 550 24.63 -9.40 -24.42
C PHE A 550 23.61 -10.23 -25.19
N ALA A 551 22.33 -9.86 -25.13
CA ALA A 551 21.28 -10.59 -25.86
C ALA A 551 21.45 -10.49 -27.39
N CYS A 552 22.14 -9.47 -27.90
CA CYS A 552 22.57 -9.38 -29.29
C CYS A 552 23.34 -10.62 -29.78
N GLU A 553 24.07 -11.32 -28.91
CA GLU A 553 24.86 -12.49 -29.26
C GLU A 553 24.00 -13.68 -29.74
N TRP A 554 22.72 -13.74 -29.34
CA TRP A 554 21.82 -14.82 -29.75
C TRP A 554 21.59 -14.88 -31.27
N GLU A 555 21.61 -13.72 -31.93
CA GLU A 555 21.36 -13.60 -33.37
C GLU A 555 22.52 -12.87 -34.10
N GLY A 556 23.65 -12.65 -33.43
CA GLY A 556 24.80 -11.95 -34.02
C GLY A 556 24.47 -10.52 -34.45
N ILE A 557 23.68 -9.81 -33.64
CA ILE A 557 23.36 -8.40 -33.88
C ILE A 557 24.57 -7.54 -33.53
N GLU A 558 24.91 -6.61 -34.41
CA GLU A 558 26.01 -5.67 -34.31
C GLU A 558 25.44 -4.24 -34.29
N PRO A 559 25.10 -3.70 -33.11
CA PRO A 559 24.51 -2.37 -33.00
C PRO A 559 25.48 -1.28 -33.46
N ASP A 560 24.93 -0.18 -33.98
CA ASP A 560 25.68 1.07 -34.16
C ASP A 560 25.80 1.85 -32.85
N VAL A 561 24.76 1.75 -32.00
CA VAL A 561 24.70 2.30 -30.65
C VAL A 561 24.07 1.27 -29.71
N LEU A 562 24.66 1.05 -28.53
CA LEU A 562 24.21 0.09 -27.52
C LEU A 562 24.04 0.78 -26.16
N MET A 563 22.93 0.54 -25.48
CA MET A 563 22.65 1.12 -24.16
C MET A 563 22.71 0.05 -23.07
N LEU A 564 23.33 0.39 -21.94
CA LEU A 564 23.44 -0.45 -20.74
C LEU A 564 23.15 0.39 -19.50
N SER A 565 22.55 -0.21 -18.48
CA SER A 565 22.39 0.38 -17.14
C SER A 565 22.00 -0.75 -16.18
N LYS A 566 21.01 -0.55 -15.29
CA LYS A 566 20.49 -1.53 -14.33
C LYS A 566 21.61 -2.31 -13.64
N SER A 567 21.89 -3.55 -14.03
CA SER A 567 22.91 -4.39 -13.39
C SER A 567 24.35 -3.96 -13.59
N LEU A 568 24.62 -2.97 -14.45
CA LEU A 568 25.92 -2.32 -14.48
C LEU A 568 26.25 -1.63 -13.15
N SER A 569 25.24 -1.31 -12.34
CA SER A 569 25.38 -0.77 -10.99
C SER A 569 25.93 -1.75 -9.95
N GLY A 570 26.00 -3.05 -10.28
CA GLY A 570 26.27 -4.10 -9.30
C GLY A 570 25.24 -4.16 -8.15
N GLY A 571 24.07 -3.52 -8.31
CA GLY A 571 23.08 -3.38 -7.24
C GLY A 571 23.39 -2.29 -6.21
N LEU A 572 24.40 -1.44 -6.45
CA LEU A 572 24.89 -0.47 -5.46
C LEU A 572 24.79 0.98 -5.96
N ILE A 573 25.44 1.32 -7.08
CA ILE A 573 25.59 2.72 -7.52
C ILE A 573 24.95 2.94 -8.90
N PRO A 574 24.03 3.92 -9.05
CA PRO A 574 23.41 4.22 -10.34
C PRO A 574 24.44 4.56 -11.42
N ILE A 575 24.32 3.91 -12.57
CA ILE A 575 25.17 4.12 -13.74
C ILE A 575 24.43 3.73 -15.01
N GLY A 576 24.62 4.50 -16.07
CA GLY A 576 24.25 4.17 -17.44
C GLY A 576 25.45 4.31 -18.37
N ALA A 577 25.47 3.56 -19.46
CA ALA A 577 26.49 3.61 -20.49
C ALA A 577 25.85 3.56 -21.86
N THR A 578 26.26 4.47 -22.74
CA THR A 578 25.88 4.48 -24.15
C THR A 578 27.11 4.29 -24.98
N LEU A 579 27.24 3.12 -25.58
CA LEU A 579 28.34 2.77 -26.45
C LEU A 579 27.95 3.09 -27.88
N CYS A 580 28.90 3.53 -28.69
CA CYS A 580 28.71 3.67 -30.13
C CYS A 580 30.01 3.41 -30.88
N ARG A 581 29.89 3.21 -32.19
CA ARG A 581 31.06 3.17 -33.08
C ARG A 581 31.80 4.52 -33.06
N ALA A 582 33.12 4.47 -33.16
CA ALA A 582 33.95 5.66 -33.06
C ALA A 582 33.68 6.67 -34.18
N ASP A 583 33.39 6.21 -35.40
CA ASP A 583 33.06 7.06 -36.55
C ASP A 583 31.73 7.82 -36.37
N ILE A 584 30.71 7.16 -35.82
CA ILE A 584 29.44 7.80 -35.45
C ILE A 584 29.66 8.88 -34.39
N TRP A 585 30.48 8.60 -33.38
CA TRP A 585 30.84 9.60 -32.37
C TRP A 585 31.59 10.78 -33.00
N GLN A 586 32.50 10.55 -33.95
CA GLN A 586 33.19 11.64 -34.65
C GLN A 586 32.22 12.51 -35.44
N GLN A 587 31.24 11.91 -36.14
CA GLN A 587 30.20 12.67 -36.86
C GLN A 587 29.33 13.50 -35.90
N ALA A 588 28.97 12.94 -34.74
CA ALA A 588 28.16 13.64 -33.75
C ALA A 588 28.92 14.78 -33.05
N TYR A 589 30.11 14.47 -32.52
CA TYR A 589 30.79 15.25 -31.48
C TYR A 589 32.27 15.53 -31.75
N GLY A 590 32.85 15.07 -32.86
CA GLY A 590 34.29 15.18 -33.18
C GLY A 590 34.78 16.58 -33.55
N THR A 591 34.07 17.64 -33.18
CA THR A 591 34.44 19.03 -33.46
C THR A 591 34.66 19.83 -32.17
N ALA A 592 35.44 20.90 -32.25
CA ALA A 592 35.73 21.78 -31.11
C ALA A 592 34.46 22.35 -30.46
N ASP A 593 33.40 22.56 -31.23
CA ASP A 593 32.14 23.10 -30.72
C ASP A 593 31.23 22.03 -30.09
N ARG A 594 31.38 20.76 -30.49
CA ARG A 594 30.42 19.70 -30.16
C ARG A 594 30.92 18.66 -29.15
N PHE A 595 32.21 18.57 -28.87
CA PHE A 595 32.75 17.50 -28.01
C PHE A 595 32.21 17.51 -26.56
N LEU A 596 31.66 18.64 -26.09
CA LEU A 596 30.99 18.78 -24.78
C LEU A 596 29.49 19.12 -24.88
N VAL A 597 28.87 19.07 -26.07
CA VAL A 597 27.45 19.41 -26.26
C VAL A 597 26.51 18.45 -25.52
N HIS A 598 27.00 17.25 -25.21
CA HIS A 598 26.37 16.36 -24.26
C HIS A 598 27.32 16.04 -23.12
N SER A 599 26.91 16.40 -21.91
CA SER A 599 27.65 16.16 -20.68
C SER A 599 26.69 15.74 -19.55
N SER A 600 27.25 15.29 -18.43
CA SER A 600 26.52 14.95 -17.21
C SER A 600 27.39 15.22 -15.99
N THR A 601 26.89 15.93 -14.99
CA THR A 601 27.68 16.29 -13.79
C THR A 601 28.23 15.06 -13.06
N TYR A 602 27.43 14.00 -12.94
CA TYR A 602 27.82 12.76 -12.26
C TYR A 602 28.26 11.65 -13.23
N GLY A 603 27.76 11.69 -14.46
CA GLY A 603 28.04 10.68 -15.47
C GLY A 603 29.54 10.58 -15.75
N GLY A 604 30.12 9.39 -15.53
CA GLY A 604 31.55 9.13 -15.68
C GLY A 604 32.39 9.38 -14.43
N GLY A 605 31.78 9.57 -13.25
CA GLY A 605 32.50 9.59 -11.98
C GLY A 605 33.17 8.24 -11.67
N ASN A 606 34.41 8.27 -11.16
CA ASN A 606 35.20 7.04 -10.97
C ASN A 606 34.57 6.04 -10.01
N VAL A 607 33.84 6.48 -8.98
CA VAL A 607 33.26 5.57 -7.97
C VAL A 607 32.25 4.61 -8.61
N ALA A 608 31.36 5.12 -9.47
CA ALA A 608 30.42 4.28 -10.22
C ALA A 608 31.15 3.33 -11.17
N SER A 609 32.23 3.79 -11.81
CA SER A 609 33.02 2.98 -12.73
C SER A 609 33.75 1.83 -12.04
N VAL A 610 34.27 2.04 -10.81
CA VAL A 610 34.89 0.98 -9.99
C VAL A 610 33.88 -0.11 -9.67
N VAL A 611 32.67 0.28 -9.24
CA VAL A 611 31.59 -0.65 -8.96
C VAL A 611 31.19 -1.44 -10.20
N ALA A 612 31.03 -0.77 -11.34
CA ALA A 612 30.68 -1.43 -12.60
C ALA A 612 31.77 -2.39 -13.11
N LEU A 613 33.04 -2.02 -12.99
CA LEU A 613 34.18 -2.90 -13.30
C LEU A 613 34.15 -4.17 -12.44
N SER A 614 33.95 -4.02 -11.13
CA SER A 614 33.84 -5.15 -10.21
C SER A 614 32.62 -6.03 -10.55
N ALA A 615 31.47 -5.43 -10.83
CA ALA A 615 30.26 -6.15 -11.19
C ALA A 615 30.44 -6.96 -12.49
N LEU A 616 31.01 -6.36 -13.53
CA LEU A 616 31.34 -7.06 -14.79
C LEU A 616 32.29 -8.22 -14.55
N ARG A 617 33.32 -8.01 -13.72
CA ARG A 617 34.26 -9.07 -13.34
C ARG A 617 33.53 -10.24 -12.68
N GLU A 618 32.63 -9.99 -11.74
CA GLU A 618 31.89 -11.05 -11.05
C GLU A 618 30.96 -11.83 -11.98
N ILE A 619 30.26 -11.14 -12.88
CA ILE A 619 29.38 -11.77 -13.87
C ILE A 619 30.18 -12.76 -14.75
N LEU A 620 31.38 -12.37 -15.16
CA LEU A 620 32.28 -13.22 -15.95
C LEU A 620 32.93 -14.33 -15.12
N ALA A 621 33.48 -14.00 -13.95
CA ALA A 621 34.23 -14.93 -13.11
C ALA A 621 33.36 -16.08 -12.56
N GLN A 622 32.06 -15.83 -12.36
CA GLN A 622 31.11 -16.82 -11.85
C GLN A 622 30.30 -17.52 -12.97
N ASP A 623 30.62 -17.28 -14.26
CA ASP A 623 29.86 -17.79 -15.42
C ASP A 623 28.33 -17.53 -15.29
N LEU A 624 27.94 -16.31 -14.88
CA LEU A 624 26.52 -16.04 -14.61
C LEU A 624 25.66 -15.99 -15.86
N ALA A 625 26.24 -15.68 -17.03
CA ALA A 625 25.55 -15.82 -18.30
C ALA A 625 25.23 -17.30 -18.60
N GLY A 626 26.23 -18.19 -18.50
CA GLY A 626 26.01 -19.62 -18.68
C GLY A 626 25.08 -20.21 -17.63
N HIS A 627 25.16 -19.77 -16.38
CA HIS A 627 24.23 -20.16 -15.32
C HIS A 627 22.81 -19.70 -15.63
N ALA A 628 22.62 -18.46 -16.08
CA ALA A 628 21.31 -17.94 -16.47
C ALA A 628 20.71 -18.72 -17.65
N GLU A 629 21.53 -19.16 -18.60
CA GLU A 629 21.09 -20.04 -19.70
C GLU A 629 20.59 -21.39 -19.15
N ARG A 630 21.42 -22.07 -18.35
CA ARG A 630 21.12 -23.41 -17.79
C ARG A 630 19.92 -23.38 -16.84
N MET A 631 19.93 -22.47 -15.86
CA MET A 631 18.85 -22.32 -14.88
C MET A 631 17.59 -21.70 -15.46
N GLY A 632 17.74 -20.80 -16.42
CA GLY A 632 16.60 -20.26 -17.17
C GLY A 632 15.84 -21.33 -17.94
N ALA A 633 16.57 -22.20 -18.66
CA ALA A 633 15.97 -23.33 -19.37
C ALA A 633 15.23 -24.29 -18.42
N TYR A 634 15.89 -24.67 -17.31
CA TYR A 634 15.28 -25.50 -16.27
C TYR A 634 14.02 -24.86 -15.68
N PHE A 635 14.10 -23.59 -15.30
CA PHE A 635 13.01 -22.87 -14.67
C PHE A 635 11.81 -22.70 -15.61
N LYS A 636 12.07 -22.33 -16.86
CA LYS A 636 11.02 -22.23 -17.90
C LYS A 636 10.31 -23.57 -18.09
N GLN A 637 11.06 -24.66 -18.21
CA GLN A 637 10.48 -26.01 -18.36
C GLN A 637 9.58 -26.36 -17.17
N ALA A 638 10.07 -26.20 -15.94
CA ALA A 638 9.33 -26.54 -14.73
C ALA A 638 8.03 -25.70 -14.60
N LEU A 639 8.08 -24.40 -14.93
CA LEU A 639 6.89 -23.55 -14.96
C LEU A 639 5.90 -23.96 -16.06
N SER A 640 6.40 -24.35 -17.25
CA SER A 640 5.54 -24.82 -18.34
C SER A 640 4.81 -26.11 -17.98
N GLU A 641 5.45 -27.04 -17.27
CA GLU A 641 4.81 -28.26 -16.76
C GLU A 641 3.69 -27.94 -15.75
N VAL A 642 3.88 -26.94 -14.89
CA VAL A 642 2.82 -26.45 -14.00
C VAL A 642 1.69 -25.80 -14.80
N ALA A 643 2.02 -24.87 -15.69
CA ALA A 643 1.07 -24.07 -16.47
C ALA A 643 0.14 -24.94 -17.34
N ALA A 644 0.65 -26.03 -17.91
CA ALA A 644 -0.14 -26.96 -18.74
C ALA A 644 -1.35 -27.58 -18.02
N ARG A 645 -1.41 -27.50 -16.68
CA ARG A 645 -2.51 -28.01 -15.86
C ARG A 645 -3.63 -26.98 -15.64
N TYR A 646 -3.41 -25.71 -15.94
CA TYR A 646 -4.35 -24.63 -15.61
C TYR A 646 -4.63 -23.72 -16.82
N PRO A 647 -5.89 -23.63 -17.29
CA PRO A 647 -6.23 -22.90 -18.52
C PRO A 647 -6.04 -21.37 -18.39
N PHE A 648 -6.09 -20.84 -17.17
CA PHE A 648 -5.88 -19.40 -16.92
C PHE A 648 -4.40 -18.98 -17.02
N VAL A 649 -3.46 -19.92 -17.10
CA VAL A 649 -2.04 -19.66 -17.38
C VAL A 649 -1.79 -19.93 -18.86
N ALA A 650 -1.82 -18.88 -19.67
CA ALA A 650 -1.80 -19.01 -21.12
C ALA A 650 -0.42 -19.38 -21.67
N GLU A 651 0.64 -18.77 -21.14
CA GLU A 651 1.98 -18.94 -21.72
C GLU A 651 3.09 -18.63 -20.72
N ILE A 652 4.19 -19.39 -20.82
CA ILE A 652 5.46 -19.10 -20.16
C ILE A 652 6.47 -18.68 -21.22
N ARG A 653 6.85 -17.39 -21.20
CA ARG A 653 7.75 -16.78 -22.19
C ARG A 653 9.09 -16.41 -21.59
N GLY A 654 10.06 -16.16 -22.47
CA GLY A 654 11.36 -15.63 -22.11
C GLY A 654 12.54 -16.56 -22.38
N ARG A 655 13.74 -16.02 -22.12
CA ARG A 655 15.04 -16.62 -22.40
C ARG A 655 15.99 -16.31 -21.23
N GLY A 656 16.84 -17.27 -20.87
CA GLY A 656 17.64 -17.18 -19.64
C GLY A 656 16.76 -16.97 -18.41
N LEU A 657 17.19 -16.11 -17.49
CA LEU A 657 16.44 -15.75 -16.29
C LEU A 657 15.58 -14.49 -16.48
N MET A 658 15.18 -14.20 -17.72
CA MET A 658 14.19 -13.19 -18.05
C MET A 658 12.92 -13.87 -18.51
N LEU A 659 12.02 -14.15 -17.58
CA LEU A 659 10.82 -14.94 -17.82
C LEU A 659 9.56 -14.13 -17.52
N GLY A 660 8.46 -14.48 -18.20
CA GLY A 660 7.13 -13.90 -17.99
C GLY A 660 6.06 -14.99 -17.98
N ILE A 661 5.13 -14.88 -17.03
CA ILE A 661 3.94 -15.75 -16.93
C ILE A 661 2.74 -14.94 -17.41
N GLN A 662 2.17 -15.31 -18.55
CA GLN A 662 0.96 -14.71 -19.09
C GLN A 662 -0.27 -15.38 -18.48
N PHE A 663 -1.19 -14.56 -17.97
CA PHE A 663 -2.51 -15.03 -17.58
C PHE A 663 -3.54 -14.65 -18.65
N ASP A 664 -4.47 -15.57 -18.91
CA ASP A 664 -5.64 -15.34 -19.75
C ASP A 664 -6.87 -15.85 -19.01
N GLN A 665 -7.48 -14.96 -18.22
CA GLN A 665 -8.75 -15.21 -17.57
C GLN A 665 -9.72 -14.11 -17.97
N THR A 666 -10.62 -14.46 -18.89
CA THR A 666 -11.70 -13.56 -19.29
C THR A 666 -12.83 -13.61 -18.27
N PHE A 667 -13.24 -12.43 -17.80
CA PHE A 667 -14.44 -12.22 -17.00
C PHE A 667 -15.57 -11.61 -17.84
N ALA A 668 -15.56 -11.85 -19.16
CA ALA A 668 -16.55 -11.31 -20.08
C ALA A 668 -17.97 -11.68 -19.65
N GLY A 669 -18.82 -10.67 -19.48
CA GLY A 669 -20.20 -10.84 -19.02
C GLY A 669 -20.36 -11.12 -17.52
N ALA A 670 -19.28 -11.23 -16.73
CA ALA A 670 -19.35 -11.49 -15.29
C ALA A 670 -20.04 -10.33 -14.56
N VAL A 671 -19.70 -9.09 -14.90
CA VAL A 671 -20.32 -7.90 -14.30
C VAL A 671 -21.80 -7.84 -14.68
N SER A 672 -22.13 -8.17 -15.93
CA SER A 672 -23.51 -8.26 -16.42
C SER A 672 -24.31 -9.40 -15.76
N ALA A 673 -23.69 -10.52 -15.43
CA ALA A 673 -24.32 -11.63 -14.73
C ALA A 673 -24.60 -11.27 -13.25
N SER A 674 -23.62 -10.71 -12.55
CA SER A 674 -23.78 -10.23 -11.17
C SER A 674 -24.83 -9.13 -11.06
N ALA A 675 -24.87 -8.18 -12.00
CA ALA A 675 -25.89 -7.14 -12.04
C ALA A 675 -27.29 -7.73 -12.27
N ARG A 676 -27.43 -8.74 -13.14
CA ARG A 676 -28.70 -9.45 -13.36
C ARG A 676 -29.16 -10.22 -12.13
N GLU A 677 -28.25 -10.93 -11.47
CA GLU A 677 -28.52 -11.66 -10.22
C GLU A 677 -28.90 -10.73 -9.06
N PHE A 678 -28.29 -9.55 -8.98
CA PHE A 678 -28.69 -8.55 -7.99
C PHE A 678 -30.07 -7.96 -8.31
N ALA A 679 -30.34 -7.70 -9.59
CA ALA A 679 -31.61 -7.17 -10.06
C ALA A 679 -32.79 -8.13 -9.81
N THR A 680 -32.59 -9.45 -9.91
CA THR A 680 -33.66 -10.44 -9.62
C THR A 680 -34.04 -10.50 -8.14
N ARG A 681 -33.20 -9.96 -7.24
CA ARG A 681 -33.45 -9.91 -5.78
C ARG A 681 -34.14 -8.63 -5.32
N LEU A 682 -34.34 -7.66 -6.20
CA LEU A 682 -35.00 -6.40 -5.89
C LEU A 682 -36.43 -6.37 -6.47
N PRO A 683 -37.44 -5.85 -5.73
CA PRO A 683 -38.79 -5.73 -6.25
C PRO A 683 -38.87 -4.67 -7.38
N GLY A 684 -39.33 -5.05 -8.58
CA GLY A 684 -39.58 -4.14 -9.72
C GLY A 684 -39.36 -4.78 -11.10
N ASP A 685 -39.80 -4.11 -12.17
CA ASP A 685 -39.52 -4.52 -13.56
C ASP A 685 -38.19 -3.92 -14.06
N TRP A 686 -37.10 -4.58 -13.69
CA TRP A 686 -35.74 -4.10 -13.96
C TRP A 686 -35.36 -4.06 -15.44
N HIS A 687 -35.93 -4.97 -16.24
CA HIS A 687 -35.73 -4.97 -17.68
C HIS A 687 -36.25 -3.67 -18.29
N THR A 688 -37.43 -3.24 -17.84
CA THR A 688 -38.06 -1.99 -18.26
C THR A 688 -37.32 -0.77 -17.71
N THR A 689 -36.85 -0.81 -16.46
CA THR A 689 -35.98 0.24 -15.89
C THR A 689 -34.72 0.46 -16.73
N TRP A 690 -33.97 -0.60 -17.06
CA TRP A 690 -32.78 -0.50 -17.91
C TRP A 690 -33.12 0.02 -19.31
N LYS A 691 -34.20 -0.50 -19.92
CA LYS A 691 -34.63 -0.12 -21.27
C LYS A 691 -35.00 1.37 -21.39
N PHE A 692 -35.55 1.95 -20.33
CA PHE A 692 -35.95 3.37 -20.29
C PHE A 692 -34.90 4.30 -19.67
N LEU A 693 -33.70 3.81 -19.32
CA LEU A 693 -32.58 4.69 -19.03
C LEU A 693 -32.21 5.49 -20.28
N PRO A 694 -31.89 6.80 -20.15
CA PRO A 694 -31.39 7.58 -21.28
C PRO A 694 -30.18 6.91 -21.94
N ASP A 695 -30.11 6.95 -23.27
CA ASP A 695 -29.02 6.32 -24.04
C ASP A 695 -27.61 6.71 -23.55
N PRO A 696 -27.32 7.98 -23.19
CA PRO A 696 -26.01 8.33 -22.62
C PRO A 696 -25.69 7.61 -21.31
N VAL A 697 -26.71 7.36 -20.47
CA VAL A 697 -26.53 6.63 -19.20
C VAL A 697 -26.21 5.17 -19.49
N GLN A 698 -26.94 4.53 -20.40
CA GLN A 698 -26.66 3.15 -20.81
C GLN A 698 -25.26 3.02 -21.41
N ALA A 699 -24.83 3.97 -22.24
CA ALA A 699 -23.50 3.98 -22.84
C ALA A 699 -22.40 4.10 -21.79
N HIS A 700 -22.54 5.01 -20.81
CA HIS A 700 -21.58 5.14 -19.71
C HIS A 700 -21.49 3.89 -18.84
N LEU A 701 -22.64 3.28 -18.51
CA LEU A 701 -22.68 2.06 -17.72
C LEU A 701 -22.02 0.89 -18.46
N ARG A 702 -22.29 0.71 -19.76
CA ARG A 702 -21.63 -0.31 -20.59
C ARG A 702 -20.12 -0.11 -20.65
N ALA A 703 -19.65 1.10 -20.92
CA ALA A 703 -18.23 1.41 -20.96
C ALA A 703 -17.53 1.15 -19.61
N ALA A 704 -18.18 1.48 -18.50
CA ALA A 704 -17.68 1.19 -17.16
C ALA A 704 -17.62 -0.32 -16.89
N MET A 705 -18.65 -1.07 -17.27
CA MET A 705 -18.70 -2.53 -17.13
C MET A 705 -17.60 -3.21 -17.96
N GLU A 706 -17.43 -2.82 -19.23
CA GLU A 706 -16.37 -3.35 -20.11
C GLU A 706 -14.97 -3.07 -19.53
N ARG A 707 -14.74 -1.86 -19.02
CA ARG A 707 -13.47 -1.52 -18.37
C ARG A 707 -13.25 -2.32 -17.09
N MET A 708 -14.30 -2.53 -16.30
CA MET A 708 -14.24 -3.32 -15.07
C MET A 708 -13.94 -4.80 -15.37
N GLU A 709 -14.53 -5.37 -16.42
CA GLU A 709 -14.24 -6.74 -16.87
C GLU A 709 -12.76 -6.91 -17.28
N GLN A 710 -12.18 -5.94 -17.97
CA GLN A 710 -10.73 -5.94 -18.25
C GLN A 710 -9.91 -5.87 -16.96
N SER A 711 -10.26 -4.98 -16.04
CA SER A 711 -9.53 -4.81 -14.77
C SER A 711 -9.67 -6.00 -13.83
N LEU A 712 -10.74 -6.81 -13.92
CA LEU A 712 -10.83 -8.08 -13.18
C LEU A 712 -9.72 -9.08 -13.59
N GLY A 713 -9.34 -9.11 -14.87
CA GLY A 713 -8.19 -9.90 -15.33
C GLY A 713 -6.86 -9.40 -14.75
N GLU A 714 -6.69 -8.08 -14.65
CA GLU A 714 -5.52 -7.46 -14.01
C GLU A 714 -5.48 -7.77 -12.50
N MET A 715 -6.63 -7.71 -11.82
CA MET A 715 -6.77 -8.06 -10.41
C MET A 715 -6.48 -9.55 -10.16
N PHE A 716 -6.87 -10.44 -11.07
CA PHE A 716 -6.54 -11.86 -10.99
C PHE A 716 -5.02 -12.09 -11.01
N CYS A 717 -4.32 -11.43 -11.93
CA CYS A 717 -2.86 -11.46 -12.00
C CYS A 717 -2.22 -10.90 -10.69
N MET A 718 -2.76 -9.80 -10.16
CA MET A 718 -2.27 -9.24 -8.90
C MET A 718 -2.54 -10.15 -7.70
N LYS A 719 -3.63 -10.94 -7.72
CA LYS A 719 -3.92 -11.92 -6.66
C LYS A 719 -2.82 -12.97 -6.55
N PHE A 720 -2.22 -13.40 -7.66
CA PHE A 720 -1.04 -14.27 -7.64
C PHE A 720 0.14 -13.61 -6.93
N VAL A 721 0.41 -12.33 -7.23
CA VAL A 721 1.47 -11.56 -6.56
C VAL A 721 1.24 -11.50 -5.05
N THR A 722 0.02 -11.17 -4.63
CA THR A 722 -0.37 -11.16 -3.21
C THR A 722 -0.15 -12.51 -2.54
N LYS A 723 -0.63 -13.61 -3.12
CA LYS A 723 -0.50 -14.94 -2.49
C LYS A 723 0.94 -15.41 -2.41
N LEU A 724 1.74 -15.20 -3.46
CA LEU A 724 3.16 -15.51 -3.43
C LEU A 724 3.89 -14.72 -2.33
N CYS A 725 3.56 -13.44 -2.14
CA CYS A 725 4.16 -12.62 -1.10
C CYS A 725 3.68 -13.01 0.30
N GLN A 726 2.36 -13.03 0.53
CA GLN A 726 1.74 -13.21 1.83
C GLN A 726 1.98 -14.62 2.38
N ASP A 727 1.73 -15.65 1.56
CA ASP A 727 1.67 -17.04 1.99
C ASP A 727 3.03 -17.75 1.85
N HIS A 728 3.85 -17.33 0.88
CA HIS A 728 5.11 -18.02 0.55
C HIS A 728 6.37 -17.16 0.75
N LYS A 729 6.22 -15.87 1.09
CA LYS A 729 7.33 -14.91 1.22
C LYS A 729 8.18 -14.84 -0.05
N ILE A 730 7.52 -14.78 -1.21
CA ILE A 730 8.14 -14.68 -2.53
C ILE A 730 7.70 -13.38 -3.20
N LEU A 731 8.67 -12.54 -3.55
CA LEU A 731 8.40 -11.27 -4.21
C LEU A 731 8.37 -11.46 -5.71
N THR A 732 7.23 -11.14 -6.32
CA THR A 732 7.06 -11.03 -7.78
C THR A 732 6.36 -9.71 -8.08
N PHE A 733 6.29 -9.33 -9.36
CA PHE A 733 5.51 -8.18 -9.75
C PHE A 733 5.07 -8.27 -11.21
N ILE A 734 4.11 -7.44 -11.59
CA ILE A 734 3.68 -7.32 -12.99
C ILE A 734 4.65 -6.48 -13.81
N THR A 735 4.63 -6.64 -15.14
CA THR A 735 5.39 -5.78 -16.04
C THR A 735 4.79 -4.37 -16.15
N ALA A 736 5.62 -3.38 -16.47
CA ALA A 736 5.23 -2.00 -16.49
C ALA A 736 4.36 -1.65 -17.69
N ASN A 737 4.36 -2.36 -18.83
CA ASN A 737 3.43 -2.11 -19.95
C ASN A 737 2.20 -3.04 -19.89
N SER A 738 2.38 -4.30 -19.51
CA SER A 738 1.30 -5.30 -19.36
C SER A 738 1.02 -5.68 -17.91
N SER A 739 -0.23 -5.48 -17.48
CA SER A 739 -0.77 -5.85 -16.17
C SER A 739 -1.19 -7.32 -16.06
N THR A 740 -1.16 -8.07 -17.16
CA THR A 740 -1.54 -9.50 -17.21
C THR A 740 -0.35 -10.45 -17.31
N VAL A 741 0.87 -9.92 -17.16
CA VAL A 741 2.11 -10.69 -17.16
C VAL A 741 2.85 -10.47 -15.85
N ILE A 742 3.10 -11.56 -15.11
CA ILE A 742 3.99 -11.55 -13.95
C ILE A 742 5.42 -11.71 -14.45
N ARG A 743 6.30 -10.80 -14.03
CA ARG A 743 7.74 -10.90 -14.27
C ARG A 743 8.34 -11.93 -13.32
N ILE A 744 9.15 -12.82 -13.85
CA ILE A 744 10.02 -13.73 -13.08
C ILE A 744 11.45 -13.40 -13.48
N GLN A 745 12.09 -12.56 -12.67
CA GLN A 745 13.40 -12.00 -12.95
C GLN A 745 14.28 -11.99 -11.69
N PRO A 746 14.66 -13.17 -11.18
CA PRO A 746 15.49 -13.27 -9.98
C PRO A 746 16.93 -12.78 -10.22
N PRO A 747 17.76 -12.61 -9.18
CA PRO A 747 19.21 -12.55 -9.34
C PRO A 747 19.74 -13.73 -10.15
N LEU A 748 20.81 -13.53 -10.93
CA LEU A 748 21.41 -14.61 -11.72
C LEU A 748 22.04 -15.68 -10.86
N ILE A 749 22.42 -15.36 -9.62
CA ILE A 749 22.95 -16.30 -8.65
C ILE A 749 21.91 -17.28 -8.07
N ILE A 750 20.63 -17.20 -8.51
CA ILE A 750 19.56 -18.08 -8.01
C ILE A 750 19.94 -19.56 -8.13
N SER A 751 19.69 -20.30 -7.07
CA SER A 751 19.96 -21.73 -7.00
C SER A 751 18.79 -22.55 -7.55
N LYS A 752 19.08 -23.81 -7.94
CA LYS A 752 18.04 -24.76 -8.33
C LYS A 752 17.00 -24.97 -7.22
N ALA A 753 17.43 -25.02 -5.96
CA ALA A 753 16.53 -25.23 -4.82
C ALA A 753 15.53 -24.07 -4.64
N GLU A 754 15.96 -22.84 -4.89
CA GLU A 754 15.07 -21.67 -4.85
C GLU A 754 14.10 -21.64 -6.03
N ILE A 755 14.54 -22.06 -7.22
CA ILE A 755 13.66 -22.30 -8.36
C ILE A 755 12.60 -23.34 -8.01
N ASP A 756 13.00 -24.48 -7.43
CA ASP A 756 12.07 -25.55 -7.05
C ASP A 756 11.06 -25.08 -5.98
N ARG A 757 11.52 -24.28 -5.00
CA ARG A 757 10.65 -23.60 -4.02
C ARG A 757 9.64 -22.69 -4.71
N PHE A 758 10.08 -21.87 -5.67
CA PHE A 758 9.20 -20.98 -6.42
C PHE A 758 8.15 -21.77 -7.21
N VAL A 759 8.56 -22.79 -7.96
CA VAL A 759 7.66 -23.60 -8.80
C VAL A 759 6.61 -24.29 -7.92
N THR A 760 7.01 -24.80 -6.75
CA THR A 760 6.10 -25.42 -5.78
C THR A 760 5.07 -24.41 -5.24
N ALA A 761 5.52 -23.21 -4.84
CA ALA A 761 4.62 -22.15 -4.38
C ALA A 761 3.66 -21.70 -5.48
N PHE A 762 4.16 -21.52 -6.71
CA PHE A 762 3.33 -21.16 -7.85
C PHE A 762 2.25 -22.21 -8.14
N ALA A 763 2.60 -23.50 -8.10
CA ALA A 763 1.62 -24.59 -8.25
C ALA A 763 0.55 -24.56 -7.15
N ALA A 764 0.94 -24.35 -5.88
CA ALA A 764 -0.01 -24.26 -4.77
C ALA A 764 -1.01 -23.09 -4.95
N VAL A 765 -0.52 -21.93 -5.38
CA VAL A 765 -1.39 -20.78 -5.68
C VAL A 765 -2.33 -21.05 -6.86
N CYS A 766 -1.85 -21.75 -7.90
CA CYS A 766 -2.70 -22.19 -9.01
C CYS A 766 -3.82 -23.14 -8.54
N ASP A 767 -3.53 -24.10 -7.66
CA ASP A 767 -4.53 -25.02 -7.11
C ASP A 767 -5.63 -24.29 -6.32
N GLU A 768 -5.23 -23.34 -5.49
CA GLU A 768 -6.16 -22.55 -4.68
C GLU A 768 -7.06 -21.68 -5.56
N LEU A 769 -6.48 -20.95 -6.52
CA LEU A 769 -7.24 -20.08 -7.41
C LEU A 769 -8.10 -20.86 -8.42
N SER A 770 -7.67 -22.05 -8.84
CA SER A 770 -8.52 -22.94 -9.65
C SER A 770 -9.74 -23.43 -8.89
N THR A 771 -9.65 -23.58 -7.57
CA THR A 771 -10.80 -24.00 -6.74
C THR A 771 -11.77 -22.85 -6.57
N PHE A 772 -11.29 -21.61 -6.46
CA PHE A 772 -12.11 -20.41 -6.39
C PHE A 772 -12.88 -20.10 -7.69
N LEU A 773 -12.33 -20.49 -8.84
CA LEU A 773 -12.96 -20.26 -10.16
C LEU A 773 -14.01 -21.33 -10.54
N LYS A 774 -14.07 -22.45 -9.82
CA LYS A 774 -15.08 -23.50 -9.98
C LYS A 774 -16.25 -23.24 -9.05
#